data_AF-W5UZU7-F1
#
_entry.id   AF-W5UZU7-F1
#
_cell.length_a   1.000
_cell.length_b   1.000
_cell.length_c   1.000
_cell.angle_alpha   90.00
_cell.angle_beta   90.00
_cell.angle_gamma   90.00
#
_symmetry.space_group_name_H-M   'P 1'
#
loop_
_entity.id
_entity.type
_entity.pdbx_description
1 polymer ?
#
loop_
_entity_poly.entity_id
_entity_poly.type
_entity_poly.pdbx_seq_one_letter_code
_entity_poly.pdbx_strand_id
1 'polypeptide(L)'
;MKVNKKFLAFLPLTFSGVALISCTQVYSFYKLDKPINESPKFFANKDYENLFNSVYFNNNSIRQNKLIQQLNIDPVKAEVELKYSLAISRPFFPLHEANGYSILAKDSNYTINNYLTKNWFFLLNNIDKINFIYNPYSTRLDKYKASDGSPQYLKNALINGGELEKESESAQSVIKIKNKKFQFIKIDKDQSLLPGNTTYYLVFEGNKFIRMTTFIDDSGQPQVRLDYNLFLLKDSNQNPDPFLFANEIESWINQKEQNYLKSKINDKKENLEDSFNDVKENLESKISKFKSDLDDLDSSDNLDDTDSNGNSDDSGSSQKQIKSSDDESNDNSGSVNSNDSDDVDEDSDGDGQENSEAKQKEWLAKLTRKPSFGLGGLSSKSSDKTQSLEPKLDPNATTEQKKEFYESQIKSLETQLQQKKAQHEKDLENVDKLAAQDFAAEKKQINQSNFFTDITSNIAELNTNFKFAKYSLASIDLDVPIQNLQNSNKNKGNTNSNSSKKDYYYQFYKKYIDPNLNVTTDKETPDERATKSIFKDILNLAWGHNEAGKVEFLNQQNNPEYVKNLEQEWKKISDNLGTPNNINEQAFELYKNFVKENWYFILKRIGKLELIFKNWYSFPDQEYNGQKIAHSEAFKEKVADESPISDVIIYANPYLESISEGDTSRLSDKFKDLYILKQNSLINIRIDTYDDKPKVTLNPLILYFQKPRNKISVKVLTEIFHQALYHYSQEAYNSFENDFVDKFRYGLPAQMVLKEQNEKNS
;
A
#
# COMPACT_ATOMS: atom_id res chain seq x y z
N MET A 1 -46.29 -50.97 19.94
CA MET A 1 -45.71 -49.72 19.42
C MET A 1 -44.53 -50.06 18.52
N LYS A 2 -44.66 -49.87 17.20
CA LYS A 2 -43.60 -50.12 16.21
C LYS A 2 -43.05 -48.75 15.79
N VAL A 3 -41.75 -48.50 16.02
CA VAL A 3 -41.04 -47.35 15.46
C VAL A 3 -40.01 -47.88 14.48
N ASN A 4 -40.27 -47.61 13.20
CA ASN A 4 -39.43 -47.96 12.07
C ASN A 4 -38.17 -47.09 12.05
N LYS A 5 -37.00 -47.73 12.01
CA LYS A 5 -35.75 -47.13 11.52
C LYS A 5 -35.81 -47.08 10.00
N LYS A 6 -35.67 -45.89 9.40
CA LYS A 6 -35.31 -45.75 7.99
C LYS A 6 -33.93 -45.12 7.89
N PHE A 7 -33.01 -45.96 7.44
CA PHE A 7 -31.69 -45.63 6.92
C PHE A 7 -31.86 -44.75 5.67
N LEU A 8 -31.26 -43.56 5.67
CA LEU A 8 -31.15 -42.70 4.49
C LEU A 8 -29.79 -42.99 3.86
N ALA A 9 -29.81 -43.68 2.72
CA ALA A 9 -28.63 -43.97 1.92
C ALA A 9 -28.12 -42.68 1.26
N PHE A 10 -26.87 -42.35 1.52
CA PHE A 10 -26.10 -41.35 0.78
C PHE A 10 -25.91 -41.85 -0.66
N LEU A 11 -26.42 -41.10 -1.64
CA LEU A 11 -26.11 -41.26 -3.05
C LEU A 11 -24.80 -40.52 -3.36
N PRO A 12 -23.83 -41.13 -4.08
CA PRO A 12 -22.66 -40.43 -4.57
C PRO A 12 -23.08 -39.51 -5.73
N LEU A 13 -22.90 -38.21 -5.56
CA LEU A 13 -22.99 -37.20 -6.62
C LEU A 13 -21.88 -37.46 -7.65
N THR A 14 -22.21 -38.22 -8.68
CA THR A 14 -21.39 -38.33 -9.89
C THR A 14 -21.52 -37.02 -10.66
N PHE A 15 -20.43 -36.24 -10.66
CA PHE A 15 -20.23 -35.05 -11.49
C PHE A 15 -20.33 -35.43 -12.97
N SER A 16 -21.55 -35.44 -13.49
CA SER A 16 -21.83 -35.53 -14.91
C SER A 16 -21.56 -34.16 -15.52
N GLY A 17 -20.69 -34.11 -16.53
CA GLY A 17 -20.24 -32.88 -17.18
C GLY A 17 -21.43 -32.02 -17.65
N VAL A 18 -21.67 -30.94 -16.93
CA VAL A 18 -22.58 -29.89 -17.37
C VAL A 18 -21.84 -29.12 -18.45
N ALA A 19 -22.19 -29.37 -19.71
CA ALA A 19 -21.97 -28.40 -20.77
C ALA A 19 -22.82 -27.16 -20.43
N LEU A 20 -22.23 -26.23 -19.68
CA LEU A 20 -22.80 -24.91 -19.42
C LEU A 20 -22.84 -24.15 -20.75
N ILE A 21 -23.93 -24.31 -21.50
CA ILE A 21 -24.32 -23.35 -22.53
C ILE A 21 -24.56 -22.04 -21.76
N SER A 22 -23.61 -21.11 -21.87
CA SER A 22 -23.67 -19.79 -21.25
C SER A 22 -24.83 -19.00 -21.88
N CYS A 23 -26.01 -19.09 -21.30
CA CYS A 23 -27.13 -18.20 -21.61
C CYS A 23 -26.85 -16.81 -20.99
N THR A 24 -25.88 -16.07 -21.56
CA THR A 24 -25.80 -14.62 -21.32
C THR A 24 -27.04 -13.99 -21.95
N GLN A 25 -27.92 -13.39 -21.12
CA GLN A 25 -29.07 -12.66 -21.65
C GLN A 25 -28.58 -11.53 -22.57
N VAL A 26 -29.06 -11.56 -23.80
CA VAL A 26 -28.67 -10.66 -24.89
C VAL A 26 -29.35 -9.30 -24.67
N TYR A 27 -28.57 -8.25 -24.43
CA TYR A 27 -29.06 -6.87 -24.44
C TYR A 27 -28.51 -6.11 -25.65
N SER A 28 -29.42 -5.47 -26.37
CA SER A 28 -29.13 -4.58 -27.49
C SER A 28 -28.35 -3.35 -27.05
N PHE A 29 -27.71 -2.67 -28.01
CA PHE A 29 -27.11 -1.34 -27.82
C PHE A 29 -28.05 -0.45 -27.00
N TYR A 30 -27.56 0.02 -25.84
CA TYR A 30 -28.38 0.72 -24.85
C TYR A 30 -28.91 2.04 -25.45
N LYS A 31 -30.17 2.07 -25.86
CA LYS A 31 -30.93 3.29 -26.13
C LYS A 31 -31.79 3.56 -24.90
N LEU A 32 -31.58 4.70 -24.24
CA LEU A 32 -32.46 5.15 -23.16
C LEU A 32 -33.84 5.46 -23.73
N ASP A 33 -34.85 4.64 -23.40
CA ASP A 33 -36.23 4.81 -23.87
C ASP A 33 -36.99 5.95 -23.17
N LYS A 34 -36.41 6.57 -22.14
CA LYS A 34 -37.01 7.72 -21.44
C LYS A 34 -36.08 8.93 -21.49
N PRO A 35 -36.57 10.12 -21.92
CA PRO A 35 -35.80 11.35 -21.80
C PRO A 35 -35.59 11.66 -20.31
N ILE A 36 -34.34 11.62 -19.86
CA ILE A 36 -33.95 12.15 -18.56
C ILE A 36 -34.08 13.67 -18.67
N ASN A 37 -34.78 14.31 -17.71
CA ASN A 37 -34.89 15.77 -17.61
C ASN A 37 -33.55 16.44 -17.90
N GLU A 38 -33.56 17.45 -18.78
CA GLU A 38 -32.37 18.09 -19.35
C GLU A 38 -31.30 18.33 -18.28
N SER A 39 -30.26 17.52 -18.33
CA SER A 39 -29.09 17.71 -17.48
C SER A 39 -28.42 19.02 -17.89
N PRO A 40 -27.90 19.82 -16.93
CA PRO A 40 -27.03 20.93 -17.27
C PRO A 40 -25.92 20.44 -18.23
N LYS A 41 -25.65 21.20 -19.30
CA LYS A 41 -24.80 20.86 -20.46
C LYS A 41 -23.31 20.61 -20.12
N PHE A 42 -23.03 19.68 -19.21
CA PHE A 42 -21.69 19.32 -18.77
C PHE A 42 -21.03 18.32 -19.72
N PHE A 43 -21.82 17.53 -20.45
CA PHE A 43 -21.31 16.56 -21.42
C PHE A 43 -21.30 17.15 -22.82
N ALA A 44 -20.12 17.23 -23.43
CA ALA A 44 -19.97 17.62 -24.84
C ALA A 44 -20.46 16.52 -25.80
N ASN A 45 -20.59 15.28 -25.32
CA ASN A 45 -20.97 14.11 -26.10
C ASN A 45 -22.01 13.25 -25.33
N LYS A 46 -23.11 12.92 -26.00
CA LYS A 46 -24.21 12.10 -25.48
C LYS A 46 -23.77 10.70 -25.06
N ASP A 47 -22.77 10.12 -25.71
CA ASP A 47 -22.26 8.78 -25.35
C ASP A 47 -21.61 8.77 -23.96
N TYR A 48 -20.91 9.86 -23.61
CA TYR A 48 -20.33 10.04 -22.28
C TYR A 48 -21.41 10.21 -21.21
N GLU A 49 -22.45 10.98 -21.51
CA GLU A 49 -23.59 11.12 -20.61
C GLU A 49 -24.29 9.78 -20.40
N ASN A 50 -24.53 9.02 -21.47
CA ASN A 50 -25.15 7.70 -21.40
C ASN A 50 -24.30 6.72 -20.57
N LEU A 51 -22.97 6.71 -20.79
CA LEU A 51 -22.05 5.89 -20.02
C LEU A 51 -22.09 6.28 -18.53
N PHE A 52 -21.93 7.58 -18.23
CA PHE A 52 -21.92 8.08 -16.86
C PHE A 52 -23.25 7.80 -16.14
N ASN A 53 -24.38 8.00 -16.82
CA ASN A 53 -25.70 7.67 -16.30
C ASN A 53 -25.88 6.16 -16.09
N SER A 54 -25.31 5.31 -16.95
CA SER A 54 -25.35 3.86 -16.77
C SER A 54 -24.56 3.43 -15.53
N VAL A 55 -23.36 3.98 -15.32
CA VAL A 55 -22.51 3.70 -14.16
C VAL A 55 -23.16 4.12 -12.84
N TYR A 56 -23.79 5.29 -12.81
CA TYR A 56 -24.37 5.87 -11.58
C TYR A 56 -25.90 5.75 -11.51
N PHE A 57 -26.52 4.85 -12.29
CA PHE A 57 -27.98 4.76 -12.42
C PHE A 57 -28.70 4.62 -11.06
N ASN A 58 -28.18 3.75 -10.18
CA ASN A 58 -28.72 3.52 -8.84
C ASN A 58 -28.23 4.52 -7.78
N ASN A 59 -27.38 5.48 -8.16
CA ASN A 59 -26.58 6.30 -7.24
C ASN A 59 -26.64 7.79 -7.62
N ASN A 60 -27.84 8.29 -7.89
CA ASN A 60 -28.05 9.67 -8.37
C ASN A 60 -27.54 10.75 -7.41
N SER A 61 -27.54 10.51 -6.10
CA SER A 61 -27.09 11.48 -5.07
C SER A 61 -25.60 11.79 -5.16
N ILE A 62 -24.76 10.81 -5.50
CA ILE A 62 -23.31 10.99 -5.64
C ILE A 62 -22.88 11.34 -7.06
N ARG A 63 -23.73 11.09 -8.06
CA ARG A 63 -23.44 11.27 -9.48
C ARG A 63 -22.90 12.67 -9.79
N GLN A 64 -23.58 13.71 -9.30
CA GLN A 64 -23.17 15.10 -9.53
C GLN A 64 -21.84 15.43 -8.87
N ASN A 65 -21.63 14.98 -7.63
CA ASN A 65 -20.37 15.19 -6.91
C ASN A 65 -19.20 14.50 -7.63
N LYS A 66 -19.41 13.28 -8.12
CA LYS A 66 -18.39 12.57 -8.91
C LYS A 66 -18.11 13.28 -10.23
N LEU A 67 -19.13 13.75 -10.94
CA LEU A 67 -18.93 14.50 -12.18
C LEU A 67 -18.10 15.77 -11.95
N ILE A 68 -18.45 16.56 -10.93
CA ILE A 68 -17.71 17.78 -10.57
C ILE A 68 -16.26 17.45 -10.20
N GLN A 69 -16.03 16.37 -9.43
CA GLN A 69 -14.66 15.92 -9.11
C GLN A 69 -13.85 15.60 -10.37
N GLN A 70 -14.43 14.88 -11.33
CA GLN A 70 -13.75 14.52 -12.59
C GLN A 70 -13.46 15.74 -13.47
N LEU A 71 -14.38 16.71 -13.51
CA LEU A 71 -14.23 17.92 -14.33
C LEU A 71 -13.21 18.92 -13.75
N ASN A 72 -12.91 18.82 -12.46
CA ASN A 72 -12.00 19.74 -11.75
C ASN A 72 -10.57 19.21 -11.58
N ILE A 73 -10.22 18.13 -12.26
CA ILE A 73 -8.85 17.60 -12.26
C ILE A 73 -7.94 18.61 -12.97
N ASP A 74 -6.83 18.96 -12.32
CA ASP A 74 -5.79 19.81 -12.90
C ASP A 74 -5.07 19.04 -14.01
N PRO A 75 -5.20 19.46 -15.28
CA PRO A 75 -4.60 18.74 -16.40
C PRO A 75 -3.07 18.74 -16.32
N VAL A 76 -2.43 19.82 -15.88
CA VAL A 76 -0.97 19.91 -15.82
C VAL A 76 -0.43 18.90 -14.81
N LYS A 77 -1.03 18.88 -13.62
CA LYS A 77 -0.68 17.93 -12.58
C LYS A 77 -0.89 16.49 -13.05
N ALA A 78 -2.03 16.21 -13.67
CA ALA A 78 -2.36 14.89 -14.19
C ALA A 78 -1.38 14.41 -15.25
N GLU A 79 -1.02 15.27 -16.20
CA GLU A 79 -0.03 14.96 -17.23
C GLU A 79 1.32 14.63 -16.59
N VAL A 80 1.82 15.47 -15.68
CA VAL A 80 3.11 15.27 -15.02
C VAL A 80 3.15 13.96 -14.24
N GLU A 81 2.16 13.73 -13.37
CA GLU A 81 2.09 12.52 -12.54
C GLU A 81 1.99 11.24 -13.39
N LEU A 82 1.13 11.24 -14.42
CA LEU A 82 0.97 10.09 -15.30
C LEU A 82 2.20 9.86 -16.18
N LYS A 83 2.81 10.92 -16.72
CA LYS A 83 4.00 10.81 -17.57
C LYS A 83 5.17 10.20 -16.82
N TYR A 84 5.44 10.66 -15.59
CA TYR A 84 6.48 10.07 -14.74
C TYR A 84 6.13 8.63 -14.33
N SER A 85 4.90 8.39 -13.92
CA SER A 85 4.49 7.05 -13.45
C SER A 85 4.54 6.02 -14.58
N LEU A 86 4.11 6.38 -15.80
CA LEU A 86 4.16 5.50 -16.97
C LEU A 86 5.59 5.26 -17.44
N ALA A 87 6.49 6.24 -17.28
CA ALA A 87 7.91 6.06 -17.60
C ALA A 87 8.59 5.04 -16.67
N ILE A 88 8.25 5.06 -15.38
CA ILE A 88 8.84 4.18 -14.36
C ILE A 88 8.20 2.79 -14.38
N SER A 89 6.87 2.72 -14.28
CA SER A 89 6.20 1.45 -14.01
C SER A 89 5.92 0.63 -15.26
N ARG A 90 5.80 1.31 -16.43
CA ARG A 90 5.39 0.73 -17.72
C ARG A 90 4.47 -0.47 -17.53
N PRO A 91 3.15 -0.28 -17.31
CA PRO A 91 2.24 -1.29 -16.75
C PRO A 91 2.12 -2.62 -17.54
N PHE A 92 2.84 -2.75 -18.65
CA PHE A 92 2.98 -3.95 -19.46
C PHE A 92 4.25 -4.79 -19.19
N PHE A 93 5.20 -4.31 -18.39
CA PHE A 93 6.36 -5.10 -17.97
C PHE A 93 6.19 -5.59 -16.53
N PRO A 94 6.34 -6.90 -16.26
CA PRO A 94 6.39 -7.38 -14.89
C PRO A 94 7.56 -6.69 -14.17
N LEU A 95 7.30 -6.19 -12.96
CA LEU A 95 8.35 -5.61 -12.15
C LEU A 95 9.26 -6.74 -11.67
N HIS A 96 10.50 -6.76 -12.12
CA HIS A 96 11.50 -7.61 -11.48
C HIS A 96 11.78 -7.07 -10.07
N GLU A 97 11.41 -7.86 -9.06
CA GLU A 97 11.51 -7.51 -7.64
C GLU A 97 12.95 -7.22 -7.17
N ALA A 98 13.96 -7.58 -7.96
CA ALA A 98 15.37 -7.55 -7.58
C ALA A 98 16.06 -6.17 -7.66
N ASN A 99 15.38 -5.10 -8.10
CA ASN A 99 16.03 -3.80 -8.32
C ASN A 99 15.60 -2.77 -7.28
N GLY A 100 16.51 -1.87 -6.87
CA GLY A 100 16.27 -0.76 -5.92
C GLY A 100 15.19 0.26 -6.33
N TYR A 101 14.47 0.01 -7.43
CA TYR A 101 13.34 0.79 -7.92
C TYR A 101 11.97 0.18 -7.58
N SER A 102 11.91 -0.95 -6.87
CA SER A 102 10.64 -1.65 -6.57
C SER A 102 9.61 -0.75 -5.86
N ILE A 103 10.06 0.10 -4.93
CA ILE A 103 9.20 1.08 -4.24
C ILE A 103 8.67 2.13 -5.23
N LEU A 104 9.54 2.74 -6.03
CA LEU A 104 9.15 3.76 -7.03
C LEU A 104 8.18 3.20 -8.07
N ALA A 105 8.40 1.96 -8.49
CA ALA A 105 7.50 1.27 -9.41
C ALA A 105 6.15 0.95 -8.77
N LYS A 106 6.13 0.52 -7.50
CA LYS A 106 4.89 0.33 -6.74
C LYS A 106 4.09 1.63 -6.61
N ASP A 107 4.75 2.74 -6.28
CA ASP A 107 4.12 4.07 -6.18
C ASP A 107 3.61 4.57 -7.54
N SER A 108 4.38 4.28 -8.61
CA SER A 108 3.99 4.61 -9.98
C SER A 108 2.79 3.79 -10.45
N ASN A 109 2.75 2.48 -10.16
CA ASN A 109 1.58 1.63 -10.41
C ASN A 109 0.36 2.10 -9.63
N TYR A 110 0.54 2.44 -8.34
CA TYR A 110 -0.53 3.02 -7.55
C TYR A 110 -1.07 4.29 -8.18
N THR A 111 -0.20 5.17 -8.65
CA THR A 111 -0.59 6.43 -9.31
C THR A 111 -1.37 6.15 -10.58
N ILE A 112 -0.87 5.29 -11.49
CA ILE A 112 -1.57 4.89 -12.71
C ILE A 112 -2.95 4.31 -12.39
N ASN A 113 -3.02 3.34 -11.48
CA ASN A 113 -4.27 2.70 -11.09
C ASN A 113 -5.25 3.71 -10.48
N ASN A 114 -4.76 4.62 -9.63
CA ASN A 114 -5.57 5.68 -9.04
C ASN A 114 -6.16 6.62 -10.10
N TYR A 115 -5.43 6.93 -11.17
CA TYR A 115 -6.00 7.70 -12.29
C TYR A 115 -7.02 6.89 -13.09
N LEU A 116 -6.74 5.61 -13.37
CA LEU A 116 -7.66 4.71 -14.07
C LEU A 116 -8.94 4.42 -13.28
N THR A 117 -8.93 4.59 -11.96
CA THR A 117 -10.09 4.33 -11.10
C THR A 117 -10.80 5.60 -10.65
N LYS A 118 -10.06 6.59 -10.14
CA LYS A 118 -10.63 7.83 -9.59
C LYS A 118 -10.75 8.93 -10.61
N ASN A 119 -10.04 8.87 -11.73
CA ASN A 119 -9.97 9.92 -12.75
C ASN A 119 -10.32 9.40 -14.17
N TRP A 120 -11.03 8.28 -14.25
CA TRP A 120 -11.34 7.58 -15.52
C TRP A 120 -12.08 8.48 -16.52
N PHE A 121 -13.01 9.31 -16.06
CA PHE A 121 -13.81 10.16 -16.94
C PHE A 121 -12.97 11.28 -17.54
N PHE A 122 -12.05 11.84 -16.74
CA PHE A 122 -11.04 12.77 -17.24
C PHE A 122 -10.15 12.13 -18.30
N LEU A 123 -9.71 10.87 -18.10
CA LEU A 123 -8.91 10.15 -19.10
C LEU A 123 -9.69 9.94 -20.39
N LEU A 124 -10.96 9.52 -20.32
CA LEU A 124 -11.79 9.36 -21.52
C LEU A 124 -11.99 10.68 -22.25
N ASN A 125 -12.26 11.77 -21.54
CA ASN A 125 -12.39 13.11 -22.16
C ASN A 125 -11.11 13.56 -22.88
N ASN A 126 -9.96 13.02 -22.51
CA ASN A 126 -8.65 13.29 -23.11
C ASN A 126 -8.08 12.09 -23.88
N ILE A 127 -8.93 11.15 -24.31
CA ILE A 127 -8.48 9.90 -24.96
C ILE A 127 -7.67 10.13 -26.24
N ASP A 128 -7.88 11.26 -26.90
CA ASP A 128 -7.13 11.70 -28.09
C ASP A 128 -5.70 12.19 -27.80
N LYS A 129 -5.41 12.44 -26.53
CA LYS A 129 -4.10 12.83 -26.01
C LYS A 129 -3.31 11.66 -25.44
N ILE A 130 -3.91 10.47 -25.43
CA ILE A 130 -3.31 9.27 -24.88
C ILE A 130 -2.67 8.44 -26.00
N ASN A 131 -1.42 8.03 -25.76
CA ASN A 131 -0.68 7.12 -26.61
C ASN A 131 -0.76 5.70 -26.07
N PHE A 132 -1.02 4.75 -26.96
CA PHE A 132 -0.96 3.33 -26.65
C PHE A 132 0.17 2.70 -27.47
N ILE A 133 1.11 2.03 -26.81
CA ILE A 133 2.22 1.33 -27.47
C ILE A 133 1.85 -0.13 -27.72
N TYR A 134 2.30 -0.67 -28.85
CA TYR A 134 2.11 -2.07 -29.19
C TYR A 134 2.74 -2.96 -28.11
N ASN A 135 1.96 -3.93 -27.62
CA ASN A 135 2.38 -4.87 -26.59
C ASN A 135 2.23 -6.29 -27.14
N PRO A 136 3.31 -6.91 -27.66
CA PRO A 136 3.31 -8.30 -28.13
C PRO A 136 3.26 -9.27 -26.93
N TYR A 137 2.10 -9.28 -26.27
CA TYR A 137 1.64 -10.27 -25.31
C TYR A 137 2.66 -10.74 -24.25
N SER A 138 2.95 -9.83 -23.32
CA SER A 138 3.80 -10.01 -22.13
C SER A 138 3.45 -11.22 -21.23
N THR A 139 3.91 -12.42 -21.59
CA THR A 139 4.36 -13.49 -20.67
C THR A 139 5.53 -14.32 -21.21
N ARG A 140 6.02 -14.04 -22.43
CA ARG A 140 7.10 -14.82 -23.07
C ARG A 140 8.53 -14.41 -22.69
N LEU A 141 8.74 -13.48 -21.77
CA LEU A 141 10.09 -13.20 -21.26
C LEU A 141 10.45 -14.06 -20.04
N ASP A 142 9.47 -14.54 -19.25
CA ASP A 142 9.75 -15.35 -18.05
C ASP A 142 9.57 -16.87 -18.26
N LYS A 143 8.78 -17.29 -19.26
CA LYS A 143 8.51 -18.73 -19.51
C LYS A 143 9.60 -19.49 -20.27
N TYR A 144 10.71 -18.84 -20.64
CA TYR A 144 11.87 -19.50 -21.28
C TYR A 144 13.08 -19.53 -20.33
N LYS A 145 12.87 -20.11 -19.14
CA LYS A 145 13.99 -20.77 -18.45
C LYS A 145 14.25 -22.06 -19.21
N ALA A 146 15.50 -22.29 -19.61
CA ALA A 146 15.90 -23.63 -20.02
C ALA A 146 15.64 -24.62 -18.86
N SER A 147 15.61 -25.92 -19.13
CA SER A 147 15.42 -26.95 -18.09
C SER A 147 16.46 -26.89 -16.95
N ASP A 148 17.52 -26.11 -17.12
CA ASP A 148 18.57 -25.83 -16.13
C ASP A 148 18.37 -24.53 -15.32
N GLY A 149 17.30 -23.77 -15.56
CA GLY A 149 16.99 -22.52 -14.85
C GLY A 149 17.70 -21.26 -15.35
N SER A 150 18.51 -21.32 -16.41
CA SER A 150 19.24 -20.16 -16.94
C SER A 150 18.38 -19.24 -17.84
N PRO A 151 18.61 -17.91 -17.83
CA PRO A 151 17.91 -16.98 -18.74
C PRO A 151 18.51 -17.06 -20.16
N GLN A 152 17.90 -17.83 -21.07
CA GLN A 152 18.25 -17.78 -22.50
C GLN A 152 17.56 -16.58 -23.16
N TYR A 153 18.19 -15.40 -23.15
CA TYR A 153 17.67 -14.27 -23.90
C TYR A 153 17.95 -14.37 -25.42
N LEU A 154 16.91 -14.03 -26.18
CA LEU A 154 16.89 -13.41 -27.52
C LEU A 154 17.41 -14.16 -28.75
N LYS A 155 18.33 -15.13 -28.68
CA LYS A 155 18.87 -15.71 -29.93
C LYS A 155 17.85 -16.55 -30.71
N ASN A 156 17.13 -17.48 -30.09
CA ASN A 156 16.38 -18.49 -30.86
C ASN A 156 15.00 -18.01 -31.38
N ALA A 157 14.37 -17.03 -30.73
CA ALA A 157 13.12 -16.44 -31.21
C ALA A 157 13.33 -15.45 -32.38
N LEU A 158 14.53 -14.86 -32.49
CA LEU A 158 14.96 -14.04 -33.63
C LEU A 158 15.61 -14.87 -34.75
N ILE A 159 16.20 -16.04 -34.44
CA ILE A 159 16.89 -16.87 -35.44
C ILE A 159 15.94 -17.80 -36.23
N ASN A 160 14.78 -18.18 -35.68
CA ASN A 160 13.81 -19.03 -36.38
C ASN A 160 12.67 -18.22 -37.06
N GLY A 161 13.00 -17.05 -37.66
CA GLY A 161 12.10 -16.05 -38.24
C GLY A 161 11.08 -16.54 -39.30
N GLY A 162 9.98 -17.15 -38.85
CA GLY A 162 8.92 -17.61 -39.75
C GLY A 162 7.67 -16.72 -39.79
N GLU A 163 7.07 -16.43 -38.63
CA GLU A 163 5.69 -15.90 -38.59
C GLU A 163 5.47 -14.72 -37.62
N LEU A 164 6.18 -14.63 -36.49
CA LEU A 164 6.01 -13.51 -35.54
C LEU A 164 6.61 -12.19 -36.04
N GLU A 165 7.70 -12.23 -36.82
CA GLU A 165 8.32 -11.03 -37.38
C GLU A 165 7.40 -10.34 -38.40
N LYS A 166 6.72 -11.12 -39.26
CA LYS A 166 5.82 -10.59 -40.29
C LYS A 166 4.58 -9.88 -39.73
N GLU A 167 4.06 -10.30 -38.58
CA GLU A 167 2.95 -9.58 -37.93
C GLU A 167 3.41 -8.33 -37.15
N SER A 168 4.67 -8.28 -36.73
CA SER A 168 5.25 -7.12 -36.04
C SER A 168 5.60 -5.98 -37.00
N GLU A 169 6.05 -6.31 -38.22
CA GLU A 169 6.41 -5.32 -39.24
C GLU A 169 5.20 -4.52 -39.75
N SER A 170 3.99 -5.07 -39.65
CA SER A 170 2.76 -4.39 -40.08
C SER A 170 2.05 -3.64 -38.94
N ALA A 171 2.42 -3.85 -37.68
CA ALA A 171 1.77 -3.21 -36.55
C ALA A 171 2.41 -1.85 -36.28
N GLN A 172 1.60 -0.78 -36.24
CA GLN A 172 2.09 0.53 -35.80
C GLN A 172 2.60 0.39 -34.36
N SER A 173 3.82 0.86 -34.09
CA SER A 173 4.39 0.77 -32.74
C SER A 173 3.60 1.58 -31.71
N VAL A 174 2.93 2.65 -32.16
CA VAL A 174 2.09 3.52 -31.33
C VAL A 174 0.78 3.80 -32.05
N ILE A 175 -0.34 3.71 -31.34
CA ILE A 175 -1.66 4.11 -31.82
C ILE A 175 -2.30 5.15 -30.91
N LYS A 176 -3.14 5.98 -31.52
CA LYS A 176 -3.97 7.01 -30.86
C LYS A 176 -5.42 6.81 -31.26
N ILE A 177 -6.34 7.18 -30.37
CA ILE A 177 -7.77 7.32 -30.68
C ILE A 177 -8.00 8.76 -31.13
N LYS A 178 -8.24 9.01 -32.41
CA LYS A 178 -8.40 10.37 -32.95
C LYS A 178 -9.82 10.91 -32.69
N ASN A 179 -10.82 10.03 -32.71
CA ASN A 179 -12.21 10.39 -32.49
C ASN A 179 -12.67 10.03 -31.08
N LYS A 180 -13.07 11.04 -30.29
CA LYS A 180 -13.61 10.85 -28.94
C LYS A 180 -14.97 10.18 -28.89
N LYS A 181 -15.68 10.06 -30.01
CA LYS A 181 -16.97 9.37 -30.09
C LYS A 181 -16.74 7.86 -30.01
N PHE A 182 -17.55 7.21 -29.18
CA PHE A 182 -17.51 5.76 -29.00
C PHE A 182 -18.91 5.21 -28.82
N GLN A 183 -19.08 3.94 -29.15
CA GLN A 183 -20.22 3.15 -28.68
C GLN A 183 -19.77 2.33 -27.48
N PHE A 184 -20.68 1.91 -26.61
CA PHE A 184 -20.33 0.97 -25.55
C PHE A 184 -21.25 -0.25 -25.53
N ILE A 185 -20.64 -1.40 -25.27
CA ILE A 185 -21.32 -2.66 -25.00
C ILE A 185 -21.31 -2.85 -23.49
N LYS A 186 -22.47 -3.10 -22.89
CA LYS A 186 -22.64 -3.40 -21.47
C LYS A 186 -22.83 -4.90 -21.29
N ILE A 187 -22.01 -5.52 -20.47
CA ILE A 187 -22.06 -6.93 -20.10
C ILE A 187 -22.35 -6.99 -18.60
N ASP A 188 -23.60 -7.27 -18.25
CA ASP A 188 -24.00 -7.53 -16.88
C ASP A 188 -23.63 -8.97 -16.53
N LYS A 189 -22.79 -9.14 -15.51
CA LYS A 189 -22.30 -10.47 -15.13
C LYS A 189 -23.15 -11.06 -14.02
N ASP A 190 -24.34 -11.57 -14.36
CA ASP A 190 -25.20 -12.26 -13.39
C ASP A 190 -24.57 -13.55 -12.85
N GLN A 191 -23.64 -14.14 -13.60
CA GLN A 191 -22.88 -15.36 -13.23
C GLN A 191 -21.42 -15.08 -12.80
N SER A 192 -21.04 -13.81 -12.62
CA SER A 192 -19.72 -13.49 -12.08
C SER A 192 -19.62 -13.96 -10.63
N LEU A 193 -18.45 -14.47 -10.24
CA LEU A 193 -18.10 -14.77 -8.85
C LEU A 193 -18.26 -13.55 -7.91
N LEU A 194 -18.36 -12.35 -8.49
CA LEU A 194 -18.80 -11.15 -7.82
C LEU A 194 -20.20 -10.72 -8.29
N PRO A 195 -21.23 -10.82 -7.44
CA PRO A 195 -22.51 -10.19 -7.71
C PRO A 195 -22.34 -8.67 -7.77
N GLY A 196 -22.97 -8.03 -8.76
CA GLY A 196 -22.97 -6.57 -8.92
C GLY A 196 -21.84 -5.97 -9.75
N ASN A 197 -21.08 -6.80 -10.49
CA ASN A 197 -20.09 -6.32 -11.44
C ASN A 197 -20.70 -6.16 -12.85
N THR A 198 -20.52 -4.97 -13.42
CA THR A 198 -20.86 -4.69 -14.82
C THR A 198 -19.59 -4.37 -15.57
N THR A 199 -19.43 -4.93 -16.77
CA THR A 199 -18.31 -4.60 -17.66
C THR A 199 -18.82 -3.82 -18.86
N TYR A 200 -18.06 -2.80 -19.26
CA TYR A 200 -18.31 -1.96 -20.41
C TYR A 200 -17.14 -2.10 -21.39
N TYR A 201 -17.43 -2.31 -22.66
CA TYR A 201 -16.45 -2.22 -23.75
C TYR A 201 -16.71 -0.96 -24.53
N LEU A 202 -15.80 0.01 -24.45
CA LEU A 202 -15.83 1.27 -25.17
C LEU A 202 -15.19 1.05 -26.55
N VAL A 203 -16.01 1.16 -27.60
CA VAL A 203 -15.63 0.89 -28.99
C VAL A 203 -15.42 2.22 -29.71
N PHE A 204 -14.17 2.59 -29.89
CA PHE A 204 -13.73 3.76 -30.63
C PHE A 204 -13.46 3.39 -32.08
N GLU A 205 -13.83 4.27 -33.01
CA GLU A 205 -13.48 4.16 -34.43
C GLU A 205 -13.87 2.80 -35.07
N GLY A 206 -14.86 2.12 -34.49
CA GLY A 206 -15.37 0.82 -34.94
C GLY A 206 -14.51 -0.40 -34.60
N ASN A 207 -13.24 -0.24 -34.22
CA ASN A 207 -12.31 -1.37 -34.05
C ASN A 207 -11.33 -1.27 -32.87
N LYS A 208 -11.43 -0.22 -32.05
CA LYS A 208 -10.55 0.03 -30.90
C LYS A 208 -11.34 -0.15 -29.60
N PHE A 209 -11.01 -1.18 -28.84
CA PHE A 209 -11.75 -1.59 -27.65
C PHE A 209 -10.98 -1.26 -26.38
N ILE A 210 -11.58 -0.47 -25.50
CA ILE A 210 -11.11 -0.27 -24.13
C ILE A 210 -12.13 -0.87 -23.18
N ARG A 211 -11.67 -1.72 -22.27
CA ARG A 211 -12.50 -2.35 -21.26
C ARG A 211 -12.59 -1.46 -20.02
N MET A 212 -13.77 -1.37 -19.42
CA MET A 212 -14.03 -0.65 -18.18
C MET A 212 -14.92 -1.51 -17.28
N THR A 213 -14.56 -1.69 -16.03
CA THR A 213 -15.35 -2.49 -15.06
C THR A 213 -15.93 -1.58 -13.99
N THR A 214 -17.17 -1.84 -13.60
CA THR A 214 -17.80 -1.22 -12.44
C THR A 214 -18.25 -2.27 -11.45
N PHE A 215 -18.22 -1.92 -10.17
CA PHE A 215 -18.66 -2.78 -9.07
C PHE A 215 -19.10 -1.91 -7.90
N ILE A 216 -19.81 -2.50 -6.94
CA ILE A 216 -20.28 -1.81 -5.75
C ILE A 216 -19.30 -2.11 -4.59
N ASP A 217 -18.79 -1.08 -3.93
CA ASP A 217 -17.97 -1.25 -2.73
C ASP A 217 -18.82 -1.56 -1.48
N ASP A 218 -18.15 -1.81 -0.36
CA ASP A 218 -18.83 -2.16 0.90
C ASP A 218 -19.74 -1.03 1.44
N SER A 219 -19.57 0.20 0.96
CA SER A 219 -20.43 1.34 1.29
C SER A 219 -21.62 1.52 0.34
N GLY A 220 -21.82 0.58 -0.58
CA GLY A 220 -22.86 0.65 -1.60
C GLY A 220 -22.53 1.61 -2.76
N GLN A 221 -21.31 2.15 -2.82
CA GLN A 221 -20.93 3.13 -3.83
C GLN A 221 -20.32 2.45 -5.07
N PRO A 222 -20.69 2.88 -6.29
CA PRO A 222 -20.13 2.36 -7.51
C PRO A 222 -18.69 2.86 -7.67
N GLN A 223 -17.79 1.91 -7.80
CA GLN A 223 -16.40 2.11 -8.16
C GLN A 223 -16.21 1.73 -9.63
N VAL A 224 -15.29 2.43 -10.30
CA VAL A 224 -15.00 2.26 -11.73
C VAL A 224 -13.52 1.96 -11.87
N ARG A 225 -13.18 1.12 -12.84
CA ARG A 225 -11.80 0.88 -13.28
C ARG A 225 -11.75 0.85 -14.79
N LEU A 226 -11.01 1.77 -15.38
CA LEU A 226 -10.64 1.74 -16.79
C LEU A 226 -9.41 0.83 -16.97
N ASP A 227 -9.43 -0.09 -17.93
CA ASP A 227 -8.26 -0.91 -18.22
C ASP A 227 -7.24 -0.08 -19.03
N TYR A 228 -5.95 -0.27 -18.77
CA TYR A 228 -4.89 0.39 -19.53
C TYR A 228 -4.57 -0.29 -20.87
N ASN A 229 -5.21 -1.44 -21.15
CA ASN A 229 -5.05 -2.16 -22.40
C ASN A 229 -6.10 -1.70 -23.43
N LEU A 230 -5.65 -1.56 -24.67
CA LEU A 230 -6.44 -1.23 -25.84
C LEU A 230 -6.32 -2.40 -26.84
N PHE A 231 -7.46 -2.98 -27.24
CA PHE A 231 -7.47 -4.02 -28.27
C PHE A 231 -7.84 -3.42 -29.61
N LEU A 232 -6.98 -3.62 -30.61
CA LEU A 232 -7.21 -3.21 -31.99
C LEU A 232 -7.58 -4.43 -32.81
N LEU A 233 -8.82 -4.50 -33.25
CA LEU A 233 -9.30 -5.56 -34.13
C LEU A 233 -8.75 -5.30 -35.55
N LYS A 234 -7.90 -6.21 -36.05
CA LYS A 234 -7.28 -6.12 -37.38
C LYS A 234 -8.28 -6.57 -38.44
N ASP A 235 -8.26 -5.90 -39.59
CA ASP A 235 -9.10 -6.15 -40.77
C ASP A 235 -9.53 -7.63 -40.89
N SER A 236 -10.75 -7.91 -40.48
CA SER A 236 -11.52 -8.96 -41.12
C SER A 236 -12.22 -8.28 -42.28
N ASN A 237 -12.05 -8.80 -43.49
CA ASN A 237 -12.90 -8.47 -44.65
C ASN A 237 -14.40 -8.78 -44.43
N GLN A 238 -14.79 -9.04 -43.17
CA GLN A 238 -16.10 -9.35 -42.64
C GLN A 238 -16.24 -8.47 -41.40
N ASN A 239 -16.92 -7.32 -41.52
CA ASN A 239 -17.21 -6.36 -40.45
C ASN A 239 -17.45 -7.07 -39.10
N PRO A 240 -16.43 -7.22 -38.24
CA PRO A 240 -16.47 -8.19 -37.15
C PRO A 240 -17.39 -7.66 -36.06
N ASP A 241 -18.29 -8.50 -35.56
CA ASP A 241 -19.28 -8.08 -34.56
C ASP A 241 -18.57 -7.70 -33.24
N PRO A 242 -18.57 -6.39 -32.86
CA PRO A 242 -17.92 -5.93 -31.63
C PRO A 242 -18.45 -6.64 -30.37
N PHE A 243 -19.71 -7.08 -30.41
CA PHE A 243 -20.35 -7.80 -29.31
C PHE A 243 -19.78 -9.21 -29.14
N LEU A 244 -19.60 -9.94 -30.24
CA LEU A 244 -19.00 -11.28 -30.21
C LEU A 244 -17.56 -11.22 -29.69
N PHE A 245 -16.77 -10.25 -30.15
CA PHE A 245 -15.40 -10.08 -29.67
C PHE A 245 -15.35 -9.76 -28.16
N ALA A 246 -16.18 -8.83 -27.68
CA ALA A 246 -16.26 -8.50 -26.26
C ALA A 246 -16.68 -9.72 -25.40
N ASN A 247 -17.63 -10.53 -25.88
CA ASN A 247 -18.08 -11.73 -25.18
C ASN A 247 -17.01 -12.82 -25.13
N GLU A 248 -16.24 -13.03 -26.20
CA GLU A 248 -15.14 -13.99 -26.19
C GLU A 248 -14.05 -13.60 -25.18
N ILE A 249 -13.70 -12.30 -25.12
CA ILE A 249 -12.76 -11.80 -24.10
C ILE A 249 -13.33 -12.01 -22.70
N GLU A 250 -14.59 -11.66 -22.43
CA GLU A 250 -15.17 -11.82 -21.09
C GLU A 250 -15.32 -13.28 -20.68
N SER A 251 -15.67 -14.17 -21.61
CA SER A 251 -15.73 -15.61 -21.36
C SER A 251 -14.35 -16.15 -20.93
N TRP A 252 -13.31 -15.76 -21.65
CA TRP A 252 -11.93 -16.10 -21.31
C TRP A 252 -11.49 -15.51 -19.97
N ILE A 253 -11.78 -14.23 -19.69
CA ILE A 253 -11.53 -13.61 -18.39
C ILE A 253 -12.23 -14.40 -17.28
N ASN A 254 -13.51 -14.73 -17.45
CA ASN A 254 -14.26 -15.52 -16.46
C ASN A 254 -13.59 -16.88 -16.20
N GLN A 255 -13.13 -17.58 -17.24
CA GLN A 255 -12.38 -18.83 -17.06
C GLN A 255 -11.09 -18.62 -16.27
N LYS A 256 -10.35 -17.52 -16.53
CA LYS A 256 -9.15 -17.16 -15.76
C LYS A 256 -9.45 -16.87 -14.30
N GLU A 257 -10.53 -16.15 -14.02
CA GLU A 257 -11.00 -15.88 -12.66
C GLU A 257 -11.34 -17.18 -11.91
N GLN A 258 -12.05 -18.11 -12.57
CA GLN A 258 -12.39 -19.42 -11.98
C GLN A 258 -11.15 -20.26 -11.69
N ASN A 259 -10.18 -20.28 -12.61
CA ASN A 259 -8.93 -21.01 -12.42
C ASN A 259 -8.11 -20.41 -11.26
N TYR A 260 -8.07 -19.07 -11.16
CA TYR A 260 -7.39 -18.39 -10.06
C TYR A 260 -8.05 -18.69 -8.71
N LEU A 261 -9.39 -18.62 -8.63
CA LEU A 261 -10.12 -18.99 -7.41
C LEU A 261 -9.85 -20.45 -7.03
N LYS A 262 -9.85 -21.37 -8.00
CA LYS A 262 -9.52 -22.78 -7.75
C LYS A 262 -8.10 -22.94 -7.20
N SER A 263 -7.13 -22.19 -7.72
CA SER A 263 -5.76 -22.17 -7.16
C SER A 263 -5.77 -21.68 -5.72
N LYS A 264 -6.42 -20.56 -5.42
CA LYS A 264 -6.52 -20.01 -4.04
C LYS A 264 -7.17 -20.98 -3.06
N ILE A 265 -8.19 -21.72 -3.52
CA ILE A 265 -8.84 -22.78 -2.71
C ILE A 265 -7.83 -23.88 -2.38
N ASN A 266 -7.08 -24.35 -3.39
CA ASN A 266 -6.07 -25.39 -3.19
C ASN A 266 -4.95 -24.91 -2.26
N ASP A 267 -4.42 -23.70 -2.48
CA ASP A 267 -3.36 -23.11 -1.65
C ASP A 267 -3.83 -22.97 -0.19
N LYS A 268 -5.09 -22.58 0.04
CA LYS A 268 -5.65 -22.52 1.40
C LYS A 268 -5.82 -23.90 2.02
N LYS A 269 -6.25 -24.91 1.25
CA LYS A 269 -6.35 -26.30 1.73
C LYS A 269 -4.98 -26.83 2.14
N GLU A 270 -3.95 -26.62 1.32
CA GLU A 270 -2.57 -27.01 1.63
C GLU A 270 -2.07 -26.30 2.89
N ASN A 271 -2.24 -24.98 3.00
CA ASN A 271 -1.83 -24.23 4.19
C ASN A 271 -2.58 -24.65 5.48
N LEU A 272 -3.86 -24.98 5.39
CA LEU A 272 -4.64 -25.48 6.53
C LEU A 272 -4.15 -26.86 6.97
N GLU A 273 -3.88 -27.75 6.01
CA GLU A 273 -3.36 -29.09 6.25
C GLU A 273 -1.96 -29.04 6.88
N ASP A 274 -1.05 -28.22 6.33
CA ASP A 274 0.29 -28.01 6.87
C ASP A 274 0.23 -27.46 8.30
N SER A 275 -0.57 -26.42 8.53
CA SER A 275 -0.74 -25.82 9.86
C SER A 275 -1.35 -26.80 10.87
N PHE A 276 -2.24 -27.69 10.43
CA PHE A 276 -2.84 -28.69 11.29
C PHE A 276 -1.84 -29.81 11.61
N ASN A 277 -1.06 -30.27 10.62
CA ASN A 277 -0.05 -31.30 10.81
C ASN A 277 1.05 -30.86 11.78
N ASP A 278 1.52 -29.61 11.70
CA ASP A 278 2.47 -29.05 12.67
C ASP A 278 1.95 -29.12 14.12
N VAL A 279 0.67 -28.74 14.33
CA VAL A 279 0.04 -28.77 15.66
C VAL A 279 -0.19 -30.19 16.13
N LYS A 280 -0.62 -31.07 15.22
CA LYS A 280 -0.86 -32.49 15.49
C LYS A 280 0.44 -33.19 15.92
N GLU A 281 1.52 -33.03 15.17
CA GLU A 281 2.83 -33.62 15.49
C GLU A 281 3.35 -33.13 16.84
N ASN A 282 3.18 -31.84 17.17
CA ASN A 282 3.57 -31.32 18.48
C ASN A 282 2.78 -31.96 19.63
N LEU A 283 1.46 -32.08 19.49
CA LEU A 283 0.60 -32.68 20.51
C LEU A 283 0.86 -34.18 20.66
N GLU A 284 0.99 -34.91 19.55
CA GLU A 284 1.29 -36.34 19.54
C GLU A 284 2.68 -36.64 20.14
N SER A 285 3.67 -35.79 19.89
CA SER A 285 4.99 -35.88 20.53
C SER A 285 4.91 -35.69 22.04
N LYS A 286 4.16 -34.69 22.53
CA LYS A 286 3.95 -34.46 23.97
C LYS A 286 3.19 -35.61 24.64
N ILE A 287 2.14 -36.12 23.99
CA ILE A 287 1.38 -37.29 24.48
C ILE A 287 2.30 -38.51 24.57
N SER A 288 3.12 -38.76 23.55
CA SER A 288 4.04 -39.90 23.52
C SER A 288 5.10 -39.79 24.63
N LYS A 289 5.61 -38.59 24.88
CA LYS A 289 6.53 -38.33 25.99
C LYS A 289 5.89 -38.66 27.34
N PHE A 290 4.69 -38.15 27.62
CA PHE A 290 4.00 -38.44 28.89
C PHE A 290 3.60 -39.90 29.05
N LYS A 291 3.30 -40.62 27.95
CA LYS A 291 3.06 -42.07 27.98
C LYS A 291 4.33 -42.84 28.34
N SER A 292 5.47 -42.47 27.75
CA SER A 292 6.77 -43.05 28.11
C SER A 292 7.11 -42.81 29.59
N ASP A 293 6.94 -41.57 30.07
CA ASP A 293 7.19 -41.23 31.48
C ASP A 293 6.26 -42.02 32.45
N LEU A 294 5.05 -42.34 32.01
CA LEU A 294 4.08 -43.15 32.76
C LEU A 294 4.47 -44.63 32.78
N ASP A 295 4.86 -45.20 31.64
CA ASP A 295 5.31 -46.60 31.52
C ASP A 295 6.58 -46.86 32.36
N ASP A 296 7.49 -45.87 32.43
CA ASP A 296 8.70 -45.95 33.26
C ASP A 296 8.36 -46.05 34.76
N LEU A 297 7.29 -45.38 35.23
CA LEU A 297 6.83 -45.47 36.62
C LEU A 297 6.28 -46.86 36.95
N ASP A 298 5.53 -47.48 36.04
CA ASP A 298 4.98 -48.83 36.23
C ASP A 298 6.07 -49.92 36.27
N SER A 299 7.19 -49.69 35.59
CA SER A 299 8.32 -50.63 35.60
C SER A 299 9.12 -50.62 36.91
N SER A 300 9.04 -49.54 37.70
CA SER A 300 9.84 -49.35 38.91
C SER A 300 9.29 -50.05 40.17
N ASP A 301 8.02 -50.44 40.18
CA ASP A 301 7.35 -51.10 41.32
C ASP A 301 7.61 -52.63 41.38
N ASN A 302 8.34 -53.20 40.41
CA ASN A 302 8.61 -54.66 40.31
C ASN A 302 10.04 -55.08 40.72
N LEU A 303 10.79 -54.23 41.44
CA LEU A 303 12.18 -54.52 41.83
C LEU A 303 12.42 -54.70 43.34
N ASP A 304 11.39 -54.86 44.16
CA ASP A 304 11.52 -55.26 45.57
C ASP A 304 10.96 -56.67 45.78
N ASP A 305 11.81 -57.66 45.54
CA ASP A 305 11.89 -58.93 46.28
C ASP A 305 12.84 -59.89 45.54
N THR A 306 14.15 -59.58 45.57
CA THR A 306 15.16 -60.63 45.53
C THR A 306 16.27 -60.31 46.52
N ASP A 307 16.03 -60.76 47.75
CA ASP A 307 17.06 -61.09 48.73
C ASP A 307 18.14 -61.96 48.05
N SER A 308 19.35 -61.42 47.91
CA SER A 308 20.56 -62.24 47.84
C SER A 308 21.51 -61.84 48.96
N ASN A 309 21.41 -62.63 50.02
CA ASN A 309 22.36 -62.68 51.12
C ASN A 309 23.53 -63.57 50.66
N GLY A 310 24.76 -63.06 50.60
CA GLY A 310 25.89 -63.84 50.08
C GLY A 310 27.25 -63.15 50.05
N ASN A 311 27.78 -62.87 51.23
CA ASN A 311 29.18 -62.66 51.60
C ASN A 311 30.25 -63.18 50.59
N SER A 312 31.25 -62.36 50.26
CA SER A 312 32.67 -62.54 50.64
C SER A 312 33.64 -61.77 49.75
N ASP A 313 34.70 -61.31 50.41
CA ASP A 313 35.92 -60.66 49.94
C ASP A 313 36.45 -61.15 48.58
N ASP A 314 36.92 -60.24 47.71
CA ASP A 314 38.33 -60.22 47.30
C ASP A 314 38.69 -58.94 46.50
N SER A 315 39.95 -58.60 46.65
CA SER A 315 40.80 -57.57 46.08
C SER A 315 40.72 -57.28 44.56
N GLY A 316 41.22 -56.09 44.17
CA GLY A 316 42.00 -55.97 42.93
C GLY A 316 41.59 -54.86 41.93
N SER A 317 42.30 -53.73 42.02
CA SER A 317 42.88 -52.92 40.94
C SER A 317 42.18 -52.72 39.58
N SER A 318 42.11 -51.43 39.21
CA SER A 318 42.56 -50.86 37.93
C SER A 318 41.71 -50.92 36.66
N GLN A 319 41.53 -49.71 36.11
CA GLN A 319 41.63 -49.30 34.70
C GLN A 319 40.61 -49.78 33.65
N LYS A 320 39.80 -48.80 33.22
CA LYS A 320 39.73 -48.24 31.86
C LYS A 320 39.68 -49.25 30.69
N GLN A 321 38.54 -49.31 29.99
CA GLN A 321 38.55 -49.26 28.52
C GLN A 321 37.18 -48.96 27.90
N ILE A 322 37.20 -47.93 27.05
CA ILE A 322 36.24 -47.61 26.00
C ILE A 322 36.51 -48.58 24.83
N LYS A 323 35.47 -49.22 24.30
CA LYS A 323 35.38 -49.83 22.96
C LYS A 323 33.90 -49.79 22.55
N SER A 324 33.46 -48.99 21.58
CA SER A 324 33.64 -49.11 20.12
C SER A 324 33.23 -50.49 19.59
N SER A 325 32.08 -50.54 18.93
CA SER A 325 31.59 -51.66 18.14
C SER A 325 31.45 -51.18 16.70
N ASP A 326 32.40 -51.61 15.86
CA ASP A 326 32.19 -51.79 14.42
C ASP A 326 32.17 -53.30 14.18
N ASP A 327 31.26 -53.75 13.31
CA ASP A 327 31.31 -55.06 12.68
C ASP A 327 31.27 -54.83 11.16
N GLU A 328 32.28 -55.37 10.48
CA GLU A 328 32.55 -55.27 9.05
C GLU A 328 31.80 -56.36 8.25
N SER A 329 31.52 -56.02 6.97
CA SER A 329 31.80 -56.79 5.73
C SER A 329 30.72 -56.44 4.69
N ASN A 330 31.08 -55.99 3.49
CA ASN A 330 31.68 -56.84 2.48
C ASN A 330 32.34 -56.04 1.32
N ASP A 331 33.38 -56.66 0.77
CA ASP A 331 34.19 -56.32 -0.41
C ASP A 331 33.41 -55.99 -1.71
N ASN A 332 33.95 -55.14 -2.59
CA ASN A 332 34.79 -55.61 -3.72
C ASN A 332 35.22 -54.50 -4.72
N SER A 333 36.55 -54.36 -4.86
CA SER A 333 37.37 -54.13 -6.08
C SER A 333 37.12 -53.01 -7.10
N GLY A 334 38.22 -52.29 -7.39
CA GLY A 334 38.63 -51.90 -8.76
C GLY A 334 38.90 -50.40 -8.94
N SER A 335 40.10 -49.88 -8.70
CA SER A 335 41.30 -49.93 -9.57
C SER A 335 41.57 -48.62 -10.36
N VAL A 336 42.55 -47.86 -9.86
CA VAL A 336 43.76 -47.39 -10.58
C VAL A 336 43.82 -46.01 -11.27
N ASN A 337 44.93 -45.35 -10.93
CA ASN A 337 45.70 -44.22 -11.50
C ASN A 337 45.29 -42.79 -11.10
N SER A 338 46.03 -42.10 -10.22
CA SER A 338 47.44 -41.62 -10.24
C SER A 338 47.65 -40.40 -11.15
N ASN A 339 47.95 -39.26 -10.53
CA ASN A 339 49.27 -38.65 -10.64
C ASN A 339 49.44 -37.45 -9.71
N ASP A 340 50.64 -37.40 -9.16
CA ASP A 340 51.27 -36.38 -8.33
C ASP A 340 51.34 -35.01 -8.99
N SER A 341 51.35 -33.96 -8.17
CA SER A 341 52.51 -33.06 -8.06
C SER A 341 52.30 -31.98 -6.97
N ASP A 342 53.17 -32.06 -5.96
CA ASP A 342 54.00 -30.99 -5.38
C ASP A 342 53.37 -29.77 -4.67
N ASP A 343 53.66 -29.74 -3.37
CA ASP A 343 54.26 -28.66 -2.58
C ASP A 343 53.76 -27.21 -2.79
N VAL A 344 53.23 -26.61 -1.71
CA VAL A 344 53.87 -25.49 -0.98
C VAL A 344 53.26 -25.39 0.42
N ASP A 345 54.13 -25.38 1.43
CA ASP A 345 53.86 -25.09 2.84
C ASP A 345 53.22 -23.70 3.06
N GLU A 346 52.20 -23.61 3.91
CA GLU A 346 52.00 -22.43 4.75
C GLU A 346 51.21 -22.81 6.03
N ASP A 347 51.92 -22.72 7.16
CA ASP A 347 51.40 -22.87 8.51
C ASP A 347 50.29 -21.85 8.81
N SER A 348 49.14 -22.31 9.32
CA SER A 348 48.17 -21.47 10.00
C SER A 348 47.19 -22.33 10.80
N ASP A 349 47.29 -22.23 12.12
CA ASP A 349 46.43 -22.84 13.14
C ASP A 349 44.92 -22.80 12.79
N GLY A 350 44.29 -23.98 12.79
CA GLY A 350 42.89 -24.15 12.41
C GLY A 350 42.15 -25.14 13.31
N ASP A 351 41.99 -24.81 14.60
CA ASP A 351 41.01 -25.47 15.48
C ASP A 351 39.79 -24.56 15.61
N GLY A 352 38.70 -24.88 14.88
CA GLY A 352 37.43 -24.19 15.07
C GLY A 352 36.35 -24.28 13.98
N GLN A 353 36.52 -25.07 12.91
CA GLN A 353 35.57 -25.04 11.79
C GLN A 353 34.39 -26.02 11.85
N GLU A 354 34.42 -27.09 12.65
CA GLU A 354 33.31 -28.06 12.65
C GLU A 354 32.01 -27.54 13.32
N ASN A 355 32.09 -26.55 14.21
CA ASN A 355 30.91 -26.01 14.90
C ASN A 355 30.24 -24.85 14.13
N SER A 356 30.86 -24.37 13.05
CA SER A 356 30.36 -23.31 12.18
C SER A 356 29.41 -23.86 11.11
N GLU A 357 29.79 -24.97 10.46
CA GLU A 357 28.98 -25.56 9.39
C GLU A 357 27.68 -26.18 9.91
N ALA A 358 27.68 -26.76 11.11
CA ALA A 358 26.47 -27.28 11.74
C ALA A 358 25.47 -26.15 12.05
N LYS A 359 25.96 -25.01 12.58
CA LYS A 359 25.14 -23.81 12.84
C LYS A 359 24.68 -23.13 11.55
N GLN A 360 25.49 -23.14 10.50
CA GLN A 360 25.14 -22.60 9.20
C GLN A 360 24.13 -23.48 8.46
N LYS A 361 24.22 -24.82 8.57
CA LYS A 361 23.18 -25.76 8.08
C LYS A 361 21.89 -25.65 8.87
N GLU A 362 21.94 -25.48 10.20
CA GLU A 362 20.76 -25.24 11.03
C GLU A 362 20.10 -23.88 10.71
N TRP A 363 20.90 -22.85 10.42
CA TRP A 363 20.43 -21.53 10.01
C TRP A 363 19.83 -21.53 8.60
N LEU A 364 20.44 -22.23 7.64
CA LEU A 364 19.89 -22.43 6.30
C LEU A 364 18.60 -23.25 6.31
N ALA A 365 18.50 -24.27 7.17
CA ALA A 365 17.26 -25.05 7.39
C ALA A 365 16.14 -24.20 8.00
N LYS A 366 16.46 -23.19 8.82
CA LYS A 366 15.51 -22.19 9.36
C LYS A 366 15.06 -21.18 8.29
N LEU A 367 15.89 -20.90 7.29
CA LEU A 367 15.56 -20.01 6.17
C LEU A 367 14.74 -20.68 5.04
N THR A 368 14.88 -21.99 4.86
CA THR A 368 14.12 -22.75 3.85
C THR A 368 12.70 -23.11 4.29
N ARG A 369 12.35 -22.93 5.57
CA ARG A 369 10.95 -22.98 6.01
C ARG A 369 10.24 -21.79 5.37
N LYS A 370 9.33 -22.07 4.43
CA LYS A 370 8.47 -21.06 3.79
C LYS A 370 7.96 -20.13 4.90
N PRO A 371 8.10 -18.79 4.79
CA PRO A 371 7.53 -17.90 5.78
C PRO A 371 6.04 -18.24 5.87
N SER A 372 5.57 -18.63 7.06
CA SER A 372 4.13 -18.79 7.30
C SER A 372 3.50 -17.44 6.97
N PHE A 373 2.83 -17.37 5.83
CA PHE A 373 2.09 -16.17 5.45
C PHE A 373 1.05 -15.96 6.53
N GLY A 374 1.31 -14.99 7.42
CA GLY A 374 0.33 -14.52 8.37
C GLY A 374 -0.87 -14.03 7.58
N LEU A 375 -1.94 -14.83 7.58
CA LEU A 375 -3.24 -14.48 7.04
C LEU A 375 -3.75 -13.24 7.81
N GLY A 376 -3.47 -12.08 7.25
CA GLY A 376 -4.08 -10.82 7.64
C GLY A 376 -5.54 -10.83 7.24
N GLY A 377 -6.39 -11.34 8.13
CA GLY A 377 -7.85 -11.30 7.99
C GLY A 377 -8.50 -12.47 8.69
N LEU A 378 -9.22 -12.19 9.79
CA LEU A 378 -10.04 -13.12 10.58
C LEU A 378 -9.33 -14.14 11.50
N SER A 379 -8.08 -13.90 11.87
CA SER A 379 -7.58 -14.39 13.16
C SER A 379 -7.93 -13.36 14.23
N SER A 380 -8.86 -13.71 15.13
CA SER A 380 -9.02 -13.01 16.39
C SER A 380 -7.63 -12.89 17.04
N LYS A 381 -7.13 -11.67 17.20
CA LYS A 381 -6.00 -11.37 18.08
C LYS A 381 -6.39 -11.71 19.53
N SER A 382 -6.43 -12.99 19.89
CA SER A 382 -5.81 -13.41 21.14
C SER A 382 -4.35 -13.72 20.77
N SER A 383 -3.48 -12.74 20.98
CA SER A 383 -2.12 -13.11 21.36
C SER A 383 -2.26 -13.74 22.74
N ASP A 384 -2.67 -15.00 22.77
CA ASP A 384 -2.45 -15.84 23.92
C ASP A 384 -0.92 -15.98 23.99
N LYS A 385 -0.29 -15.04 24.68
CA LYS A 385 0.71 -15.39 25.68
C LYS A 385 0.00 -16.30 26.70
N THR A 386 -0.38 -17.50 26.27
CA THR A 386 -0.34 -18.63 27.19
C THR A 386 1.14 -18.75 27.48
N GLN A 387 1.59 -18.07 28.54
CA GLN A 387 2.63 -18.66 29.37
C GLN A 387 2.16 -20.10 29.51
N SER A 388 2.85 -21.04 28.87
CA SER A 388 2.58 -22.45 29.10
C SER A 388 2.98 -22.67 30.55
N LEU A 389 2.02 -22.45 31.45
CA LEU A 389 2.00 -23.03 32.76
C LEU A 389 1.81 -24.52 32.48
N GLU A 390 2.86 -25.16 31.94
CA GLU A 390 3.00 -26.59 32.04
C GLU A 390 2.96 -26.84 33.55
N PRO A 391 1.90 -27.49 34.05
CA PRO A 391 1.78 -27.69 35.46
C PRO A 391 3.01 -28.48 35.90
N LYS A 392 3.80 -27.92 36.81
CA LYS A 392 5.03 -28.55 37.27
C LYS A 392 4.64 -29.68 38.22
N LEU A 393 5.15 -30.87 37.94
CA LEU A 393 5.06 -32.00 38.85
C LEU A 393 5.73 -31.63 40.18
N ASP A 394 5.06 -31.85 41.31
CA ASP A 394 5.70 -31.71 42.62
C ASP A 394 6.78 -32.78 42.74
N PRO A 395 8.07 -32.42 42.95
CA PRO A 395 9.14 -33.41 43.08
C PRO A 395 8.91 -34.39 44.24
N ASN A 396 8.11 -34.02 45.23
CA ASN A 396 7.77 -34.85 46.39
C ASN A 396 6.47 -35.66 46.22
N ALA A 397 5.85 -35.65 45.04
CA ALA A 397 4.65 -36.44 44.78
C ALA A 397 4.92 -37.94 44.90
N THR A 398 3.97 -38.69 45.46
CA THR A 398 4.01 -40.16 45.48
C THR A 398 3.93 -40.73 44.06
N THR A 399 4.35 -41.97 43.85
CA THR A 399 4.23 -42.66 42.55
C THR A 399 2.81 -42.56 41.99
N GLU A 400 1.80 -42.78 42.82
CA GLU A 400 0.39 -42.67 42.45
C GLU A 400 0.00 -41.25 42.01
N GLN A 401 0.45 -40.23 42.75
CA GLN A 401 0.19 -38.82 42.39
C GLN A 401 0.87 -38.43 41.07
N LYS A 402 2.04 -39.02 40.77
CA LYS A 402 2.73 -38.82 39.47
C LYS A 402 1.99 -39.50 38.33
N LYS A 403 1.48 -40.73 38.55
CA LYS A 403 0.63 -41.44 37.57
C LYS A 403 -0.64 -40.65 37.27
N GLU A 404 -1.38 -40.23 38.29
CA GLU A 404 -2.58 -39.41 38.14
C GLU A 404 -2.30 -38.09 37.39
N PHE A 405 -1.15 -37.46 37.68
CA PHE A 405 -0.73 -36.25 36.98
C PHE A 405 -0.51 -36.52 35.49
N TYR A 406 0.26 -37.55 35.13
CA TYR A 406 0.58 -37.86 33.73
C TYR A 406 -0.67 -38.29 32.94
N GLU A 407 -1.52 -39.13 33.52
CA GLU A 407 -2.80 -39.50 32.92
C GLU A 407 -3.69 -38.28 32.64
N SER A 408 -3.73 -37.33 33.58
CA SER A 408 -4.48 -36.08 33.44
C SER A 408 -3.90 -35.20 32.31
N GLN A 409 -2.57 -35.09 32.19
CA GLN A 409 -1.93 -34.38 31.09
C GLN A 409 -2.20 -35.03 29.73
N ILE A 410 -2.07 -36.36 29.64
CA ILE A 410 -2.37 -37.13 28.42
C ILE A 410 -3.81 -36.87 27.97
N LYS A 411 -4.78 -37.02 28.89
CA LYS A 411 -6.21 -36.80 28.60
C LYS A 411 -6.50 -35.37 28.15
N SER A 412 -5.85 -34.37 28.76
CA SER A 412 -5.97 -32.97 28.38
C SER A 412 -5.44 -32.72 26.96
N LEU A 413 -4.25 -33.23 26.64
CA LEU A 413 -3.65 -33.11 25.32
C LEU A 413 -4.43 -33.86 24.23
N GLU A 414 -4.92 -35.07 24.54
CA GLU A 414 -5.79 -35.82 23.62
C GLU A 414 -7.10 -35.06 23.34
N THR A 415 -7.67 -34.41 24.36
CA THR A 415 -8.85 -33.55 24.21
C THR A 415 -8.54 -32.34 23.32
N GLN A 416 -7.39 -31.68 23.52
CA GLN A 416 -6.95 -30.57 22.68
C GLN A 416 -6.73 -31.03 21.23
N LEU A 417 -6.12 -32.19 21.02
CA LEU A 417 -5.91 -32.76 19.69
C LEU A 417 -7.23 -33.04 18.97
N GLN A 418 -8.23 -33.60 19.69
CA GLN A 418 -9.57 -33.81 19.14
C GLN A 418 -10.29 -32.50 18.81
N GLN A 419 -10.16 -31.48 19.66
CA GLN A 419 -10.70 -30.14 19.38
C GLN A 419 -10.06 -29.53 18.14
N LYS A 420 -8.73 -29.66 17.98
CA LYS A 420 -8.01 -29.17 16.79
C LYS A 420 -8.39 -29.93 15.52
N LYS A 421 -8.61 -31.25 15.59
CA LYS A 421 -9.14 -32.06 14.49
C LYS A 421 -10.52 -31.58 14.04
N ALA A 422 -11.45 -31.42 14.98
CA ALA A 422 -12.80 -30.93 14.68
C ALA A 422 -12.79 -29.50 14.11
N GLN A 423 -11.91 -28.63 14.61
CA GLN A 423 -11.75 -27.29 14.08
C GLN A 423 -11.17 -27.30 12.65
N HIS A 424 -10.17 -28.13 12.38
CA HIS A 424 -9.59 -28.29 11.05
C HIS A 424 -10.63 -28.81 10.03
N GLU A 425 -11.42 -29.82 10.40
CA GLU A 425 -12.52 -30.31 9.55
C GLU A 425 -13.53 -29.21 9.22
N LYS A 426 -13.93 -28.42 10.23
CA LYS A 426 -14.81 -27.28 10.04
C LYS A 426 -14.20 -26.19 9.15
N ASP A 427 -12.90 -25.93 9.27
CA ASP A 427 -12.21 -24.95 8.44
C ASP A 427 -12.08 -25.44 6.98
N LEU A 428 -11.84 -26.74 6.77
CA LEU A 428 -11.89 -27.38 5.45
C LEU A 428 -13.28 -27.33 4.82
N GLU A 429 -14.35 -27.52 5.60
CA GLU A 429 -15.73 -27.36 5.10
C GLU A 429 -16.02 -25.93 4.64
N ASN A 430 -15.35 -24.93 5.22
CA ASN A 430 -15.54 -23.51 4.93
C ASN A 430 -14.50 -22.91 3.98
N VAL A 431 -13.51 -23.68 3.54
CA VAL A 431 -12.35 -23.16 2.79
C VAL A 431 -12.74 -22.50 1.46
N ASP A 432 -13.73 -23.06 0.75
CA ASP A 432 -14.21 -22.51 -0.52
C ASP A 432 -14.84 -21.13 -0.30
N LYS A 433 -15.61 -20.96 0.78
CA LYS A 433 -16.23 -19.69 1.16
C LYS A 433 -15.18 -18.66 1.56
N LEU A 434 -14.19 -19.04 2.35
CA LEU A 434 -13.09 -18.16 2.77
C LEU A 434 -12.24 -17.73 1.58
N ALA A 435 -11.91 -18.66 0.67
CA ALA A 435 -11.20 -18.36 -0.57
C ALA A 435 -11.98 -17.40 -1.47
N ALA A 436 -13.30 -17.61 -1.61
CA ALA A 436 -14.17 -16.72 -2.38
C ALA A 436 -14.27 -15.31 -1.75
N GLN A 437 -14.28 -15.22 -0.42
CA GLN A 437 -14.27 -13.93 0.30
C GLN A 437 -12.95 -13.18 0.09
N ASP A 438 -11.80 -13.86 0.20
CA ASP A 438 -10.49 -13.27 -0.04
C ASP A 438 -10.34 -12.82 -1.50
N PHE A 439 -10.77 -13.67 -2.43
CA PHE A 439 -10.82 -13.35 -3.85
C PHE A 439 -11.68 -12.11 -4.12
N ALA A 440 -12.84 -12.02 -3.49
CA ALA A 440 -13.72 -10.87 -3.60
C ALA A 440 -13.09 -9.60 -3.02
N ALA A 441 -12.40 -9.70 -1.88
CA ALA A 441 -11.70 -8.59 -1.25
C ALA A 441 -10.53 -8.09 -2.12
N GLU A 442 -9.71 -8.99 -2.67
CA GLU A 442 -8.60 -8.68 -3.56
C GLU A 442 -9.09 -7.93 -4.82
N LYS A 443 -10.20 -8.40 -5.39
CA LYS A 443 -10.82 -7.80 -6.58
C LYS A 443 -11.46 -6.43 -6.29
N LYS A 444 -11.86 -6.15 -5.04
CA LYS A 444 -12.34 -4.83 -4.58
C LYS A 444 -11.21 -3.82 -4.33
N GLN A 445 -9.98 -4.26 -4.07
CA GLN A 445 -8.82 -3.39 -3.83
C GLN A 445 -8.26 -2.77 -5.13
N ILE A 446 -9.09 -2.06 -5.89
CA ILE A 446 -8.79 -1.59 -7.25
C ILE A 446 -7.60 -0.64 -7.40
N ASN A 447 -7.21 0.08 -6.35
CA ASN A 447 -6.07 0.99 -6.41
C ASN A 447 -4.75 0.26 -6.16
N GLN A 448 -4.80 -1.01 -5.71
CA GLN A 448 -3.64 -1.79 -5.27
C GLN A 448 -3.50 -3.11 -6.04
N SER A 449 -4.61 -3.69 -6.50
CA SER A 449 -4.64 -4.98 -7.17
C SER A 449 -4.45 -4.84 -8.68
N ASN A 450 -3.42 -5.50 -9.19
CA ASN A 450 -3.22 -5.69 -10.62
C ASN A 450 -4.05 -6.85 -11.19
N PHE A 451 -4.92 -7.49 -10.40
CA PHE A 451 -5.63 -8.71 -10.80
C PHE A 451 -6.27 -8.66 -12.22
N PHE A 452 -7.13 -7.67 -12.49
CA PHE A 452 -7.79 -7.55 -13.80
C PHE A 452 -6.81 -7.25 -14.93
N THR A 453 -5.78 -6.48 -14.60
CA THR A 453 -4.77 -6.05 -15.54
C THR A 453 -3.78 -7.17 -15.84
N ASP A 454 -3.49 -8.04 -14.88
CA ASP A 454 -2.66 -9.23 -15.05
C ASP A 454 -3.37 -10.26 -15.90
N ILE A 455 -4.68 -10.46 -15.66
CA ILE A 455 -5.50 -11.35 -16.48
C ILE A 455 -5.45 -10.90 -17.94
N THR A 456 -5.77 -9.64 -18.24
CA THR A 456 -5.79 -9.14 -19.62
C THR A 456 -4.40 -8.97 -20.23
N SER A 457 -3.35 -8.93 -19.41
CA SER A 457 -1.97 -8.87 -19.89
C SER A 457 -1.53 -10.15 -20.58
N ASN A 458 -2.02 -11.32 -20.15
CA ASN A 458 -1.70 -12.62 -20.77
C ASN A 458 -2.73 -13.08 -21.83
N ILE A 459 -3.30 -12.15 -22.60
CA ILE A 459 -4.31 -12.46 -23.62
C ILE A 459 -3.80 -13.31 -24.80
N ALA A 460 -2.50 -13.64 -24.85
CA ALA A 460 -1.98 -14.62 -25.82
C ALA A 460 -2.63 -16.01 -25.68
N GLU A 461 -3.19 -16.33 -24.51
CA GLU A 461 -3.87 -17.60 -24.26
C GLU A 461 -5.34 -17.58 -24.68
N LEU A 462 -5.85 -16.46 -25.23
CA LEU A 462 -7.20 -16.37 -25.78
C LEU A 462 -7.27 -17.10 -27.13
N ASN A 463 -8.00 -18.20 -27.17
CA ASN A 463 -8.31 -18.91 -28.42
C ASN A 463 -9.55 -18.28 -29.07
N THR A 464 -9.34 -17.41 -30.05
CA THR A 464 -10.40 -16.65 -30.73
C THR A 464 -10.24 -16.68 -32.24
N ASN A 465 -11.36 -16.60 -32.96
CA ASN A 465 -11.36 -16.43 -34.41
C ASN A 465 -11.05 -15.00 -34.85
N PHE A 466 -11.04 -14.05 -33.91
CA PHE A 466 -10.74 -12.65 -34.17
C PHE A 466 -9.24 -12.41 -34.26
N LYS A 467 -8.80 -11.74 -35.32
CA LYS A 467 -7.43 -11.24 -35.43
C LYS A 467 -7.35 -9.88 -34.75
N PHE A 468 -6.62 -9.76 -33.65
CA PHE A 468 -6.46 -8.50 -32.95
C PHE A 468 -5.01 -8.26 -32.53
N ALA A 469 -4.71 -7.01 -32.19
CA ALA A 469 -3.47 -6.59 -31.55
C ALA A 469 -3.78 -5.97 -30.20
N LYS A 470 -2.94 -6.25 -29.21
CA LYS A 470 -2.98 -5.57 -27.91
C LYS A 470 -2.00 -4.40 -27.89
N TYR A 471 -2.49 -3.27 -27.39
CA TYR A 471 -1.72 -2.10 -27.07
C TYR A 471 -1.92 -1.76 -25.60
N SER A 472 -0.95 -1.08 -24.99
CA SER A 472 -1.02 -0.68 -23.59
C SER A 472 -0.73 0.81 -23.46
N LEU A 473 -1.35 1.45 -22.46
CA LEU A 473 -1.13 2.85 -22.11
C LEU A 473 0.36 3.12 -21.94
N ALA A 474 0.88 4.09 -22.69
CA ALA A 474 2.31 4.38 -22.76
C ALA A 474 2.65 5.81 -22.33
N SER A 475 1.88 6.79 -22.79
CA SER A 475 2.06 8.18 -22.39
C SER A 475 0.79 8.99 -22.57
N ILE A 476 0.80 10.20 -22.02
CA ILE A 476 -0.24 11.21 -22.17
C ILE A 476 0.43 12.54 -22.52
N ASP A 477 -0.07 13.21 -23.54
CA ASP A 477 0.42 14.52 -24.00
C ASP A 477 -0.77 15.50 -24.01
N LEU A 478 -1.07 16.08 -22.84
CA LEU A 478 -2.12 17.10 -22.78
C LEU A 478 -1.56 18.38 -23.42
N ASP A 479 -2.25 18.93 -24.42
CA ASP A 479 -1.85 20.19 -25.05
C ASP A 479 -2.09 21.36 -24.08
N VAL A 480 -1.40 21.39 -22.94
CA VAL A 480 -1.42 22.52 -22.03
C VAL A 480 -0.29 23.45 -22.45
N PRO A 481 -0.58 24.67 -22.96
CA PRO A 481 0.46 25.62 -23.27
C PRO A 481 1.12 26.05 -21.95
N ILE A 482 2.25 25.42 -21.61
CA ILE A 482 3.07 25.76 -20.43
C ILE A 482 3.46 27.26 -20.46
N GLN A 483 3.48 27.87 -21.64
CA GLN A 483 3.81 29.29 -21.84
C GLN A 483 2.75 30.30 -21.34
N ASN A 484 1.53 29.87 -21.00
CA ASN A 484 0.47 30.78 -20.53
C ASN A 484 0.33 30.88 -19.00
N LEU A 485 1.03 30.03 -18.22
CA LEU A 485 1.05 30.12 -16.76
C LEU A 485 2.04 31.17 -16.23
N GLN A 486 3.05 31.56 -17.00
CA GLN A 486 4.01 32.61 -16.61
C GLN A 486 3.62 34.02 -17.11
N ASN A 487 2.72 34.13 -18.09
CA ASN A 487 2.39 35.42 -18.72
C ASN A 487 1.01 35.98 -18.40
N SER A 488 0.13 35.22 -17.73
CA SER A 488 -1.23 35.68 -17.39
C SER A 488 -1.30 36.70 -16.25
N ASN A 489 -0.18 36.96 -15.56
CA ASN A 489 -0.08 38.01 -14.54
C ASN A 489 0.51 39.34 -15.02
N LYS A 490 0.85 39.50 -16.31
CA LYS A 490 1.50 40.74 -16.79
C LYS A 490 0.84 41.52 -17.93
N ASN A 491 -0.17 41.00 -18.62
CA ASN A 491 -0.79 41.76 -19.72
C ASN A 491 -2.32 41.67 -19.73
N LYS A 492 -2.98 42.44 -18.86
CA LYS A 492 -4.33 42.96 -19.09
C LYS A 492 -4.21 44.43 -19.50
N GLY A 493 -3.82 44.64 -20.74
CA GLY A 493 -3.81 45.95 -21.39
C GLY A 493 -4.07 45.77 -22.87
N ASN A 494 -5.25 46.23 -23.31
CA ASN A 494 -5.67 46.41 -24.70
C ASN A 494 -5.80 45.18 -25.60
N THR A 495 -7.06 44.75 -25.82
CA THR A 495 -7.57 44.56 -27.18
C THR A 495 -9.03 44.98 -27.26
N ASN A 496 -9.28 45.93 -28.15
CA ASN A 496 -10.56 46.57 -28.39
C ASN A 496 -11.38 45.87 -29.48
N SER A 497 -12.69 46.18 -29.46
CA SER A 497 -13.69 46.14 -30.54
C SER A 497 -14.13 44.78 -31.10
N ASN A 498 -15.15 44.19 -30.45
CA ASN A 498 -16.35 43.63 -31.12
C ASN A 498 -17.54 43.38 -30.16
N SER A 499 -17.63 44.02 -28.99
CA SER A 499 -18.65 43.72 -27.96
C SER A 499 -19.95 44.54 -27.99
N SER A 500 -20.15 45.45 -28.95
CA SER A 500 -21.21 46.48 -28.83
C SER A 500 -22.65 45.96 -28.74
N LYS A 501 -22.94 44.72 -29.15
CA LYS A 501 -24.25 44.09 -28.94
C LYS A 501 -24.37 43.27 -27.63
N LYS A 502 -23.27 42.78 -27.06
CA LYS A 502 -23.29 42.05 -25.78
C LYS A 502 -23.41 42.98 -24.58
N ASP A 503 -22.84 44.19 -24.68
CA ASP A 503 -22.86 45.16 -23.58
C ASP A 503 -24.26 45.75 -23.31
N TYR A 504 -25.11 45.89 -24.34
CA TYR A 504 -26.47 46.42 -24.15
C TYR A 504 -27.32 45.52 -23.24
N TYR A 505 -27.32 44.20 -23.48
CA TYR A 505 -28.09 43.26 -22.66
C TYR A 505 -27.51 43.16 -21.24
N TYR A 506 -26.19 43.14 -21.09
CA TYR A 506 -25.56 43.10 -19.77
C TYR A 506 -25.92 44.35 -18.94
N GLN A 507 -25.83 45.55 -19.52
CA GLN A 507 -26.19 46.80 -18.83
C GLN A 507 -27.70 46.88 -18.52
N PHE A 508 -28.55 46.37 -19.42
CA PHE A 508 -30.00 46.33 -19.19
C PHE A 508 -30.39 45.43 -18.01
N TYR A 509 -29.73 44.27 -17.86
CA TYR A 509 -30.01 43.31 -16.79
C TYR A 509 -29.25 43.57 -15.49
N LYS A 510 -28.14 44.31 -15.52
CA LYS A 510 -27.29 44.62 -14.35
C LYS A 510 -28.05 45.24 -13.17
N LYS A 511 -29.07 46.05 -13.44
CA LYS A 511 -29.93 46.66 -12.40
C LYS A 511 -30.87 45.67 -11.71
N TYR A 512 -31.04 44.46 -12.25
CA TYR A 512 -31.87 43.38 -11.69
C TYR A 512 -31.02 42.25 -11.08
N ILE A 513 -29.69 42.33 -11.18
CA ILE A 513 -28.76 41.39 -10.55
C ILE A 513 -28.43 41.96 -9.17
N ASP A 514 -28.81 41.25 -8.11
CA ASP A 514 -28.38 41.60 -6.75
C ASP A 514 -26.84 41.49 -6.68
N PRO A 515 -26.11 42.59 -6.41
CA PRO A 515 -24.65 42.55 -6.30
C PRO A 515 -24.16 41.57 -5.23
N ASN A 516 -24.98 41.26 -4.23
CA ASN A 516 -24.66 40.30 -3.17
C ASN A 516 -24.83 38.83 -3.61
N LEU A 517 -25.52 38.59 -4.73
CA LEU A 517 -25.65 37.28 -5.39
C LEU A 517 -24.69 37.13 -6.58
N ASN A 518 -23.82 38.12 -6.83
CA ASN A 518 -22.71 37.91 -7.74
C ASN A 518 -21.82 36.82 -7.16
N VAL A 519 -21.85 35.65 -7.78
CA VAL A 519 -20.80 34.65 -7.61
C VAL A 519 -19.54 35.28 -8.18
N THR A 520 -18.73 35.93 -7.35
CA THR A 520 -17.38 36.32 -7.72
C THR A 520 -16.66 35.02 -8.06
N THR A 521 -16.41 34.82 -9.35
CA THR A 521 -15.57 33.74 -9.85
C THR A 521 -14.10 34.13 -9.66
N ASP A 522 -13.74 34.52 -8.45
CA ASP A 522 -12.35 34.45 -8.04
C ASP A 522 -12.05 32.96 -8.00
N LYS A 523 -11.56 32.44 -9.13
CA LYS A 523 -11.19 31.03 -9.27
C LYS A 523 -10.13 30.78 -8.22
N GLU A 524 -10.53 30.09 -7.16
CA GLU A 524 -9.64 29.62 -6.11
C GLU A 524 -8.39 29.02 -6.75
N THR A 525 -7.23 29.54 -6.38
CA THR A 525 -5.95 29.07 -6.90
C THR A 525 -5.65 27.66 -6.39
N PRO A 526 -4.80 26.88 -7.08
CA PRO A 526 -4.37 25.57 -6.59
C PRO A 526 -3.82 25.62 -5.15
N ASP A 527 -3.07 26.67 -4.81
CA ASP A 527 -2.46 26.86 -3.49
C ASP A 527 -3.50 27.18 -2.40
N GLU A 528 -4.50 28.00 -2.72
CA GLU A 528 -5.65 28.26 -1.84
C GLU A 528 -6.43 26.99 -1.54
N ARG A 529 -6.66 26.18 -2.57
CA ARG A 529 -7.35 24.90 -2.44
C ARG A 529 -6.55 23.92 -1.60
N ALA A 530 -5.24 23.81 -1.84
CA ALA A 530 -4.34 22.97 -1.06
C ALA A 530 -4.38 23.38 0.42
N THR A 531 -4.28 24.68 0.70
CA THR A 531 -4.38 25.25 2.05
C THR A 531 -5.72 24.91 2.71
N LYS A 532 -6.84 25.08 2.00
CA LYS A 532 -8.17 24.71 2.54
C LYS A 532 -8.29 23.22 2.79
N SER A 533 -7.72 22.38 1.93
CA SER A 533 -7.68 20.92 2.15
C SER A 533 -6.91 20.58 3.42
N ILE A 534 -5.73 21.20 3.63
CA ILE A 534 -4.91 20.99 4.82
C ILE A 534 -5.69 21.35 6.10
N PHE A 535 -6.34 22.51 6.14
CA PHE A 535 -7.19 22.88 7.28
C PHE A 535 -8.34 21.89 7.49
N LYS A 536 -9.00 21.46 6.41
CA LYS A 536 -10.08 20.48 6.46
C LYS A 536 -9.59 19.15 7.03
N ASP A 537 -8.39 18.69 6.64
CA ASP A 537 -7.82 17.43 7.10
C ASP A 537 -7.52 17.48 8.61
N ILE A 538 -6.91 18.57 9.09
CA ILE A 538 -6.65 18.78 10.53
C ILE A 538 -7.97 18.81 11.32
N LEU A 539 -8.96 19.58 10.86
CA LEU A 539 -10.27 19.70 11.52
C LEU A 539 -11.02 18.37 11.55
N ASN A 540 -10.97 17.60 10.46
CA ASN A 540 -11.64 16.30 10.41
C ASN A 540 -10.94 15.26 11.29
N LEU A 541 -9.61 15.27 11.36
CA LEU A 541 -8.87 14.36 12.24
C LEU A 541 -9.09 14.70 13.72
N ALA A 542 -9.12 15.99 14.07
CA ALA A 542 -9.35 16.41 15.44
C ALA A 542 -10.79 16.12 15.88
N TRP A 543 -11.80 16.56 15.13
CA TRP A 543 -13.18 16.43 15.59
C TRP A 543 -13.89 15.16 15.14
N GLY A 544 -13.38 14.40 14.18
CA GLY A 544 -13.96 13.13 13.74
C GLY A 544 -15.46 13.25 13.43
N HIS A 545 -16.30 12.63 14.28
CA HIS A 545 -17.76 12.69 14.17
C HIS A 545 -18.42 13.82 14.99
N ASN A 546 -17.65 14.55 15.81
CA ASN A 546 -18.12 15.67 16.64
C ASN A 546 -18.23 16.97 15.82
N GLU A 547 -19.16 17.00 14.86
CA GLU A 547 -19.40 18.16 14.00
C GLU A 547 -19.88 19.39 14.81
N ALA A 548 -20.60 19.19 15.92
CA ALA A 548 -21.03 20.29 16.79
C ALA A 548 -19.83 21.03 17.40
N GLY A 549 -18.87 20.29 17.99
CA GLY A 549 -17.67 20.89 18.56
C GLY A 549 -16.77 21.56 17.51
N LYS A 550 -16.73 21.01 16.29
CA LYS A 550 -16.03 21.62 15.15
C LYS A 550 -16.65 22.95 14.74
N VAL A 551 -17.98 23.02 14.67
CA VAL A 551 -18.71 24.27 14.37
C VAL A 551 -18.50 25.30 15.48
N GLU A 552 -18.57 24.90 16.74
CA GLU A 552 -18.32 25.78 17.89
C GLU A 552 -16.90 26.38 17.83
N PHE A 553 -15.89 25.53 17.62
CA PHE A 553 -14.51 25.97 17.44
C PHE A 553 -14.38 26.97 16.29
N LEU A 554 -14.92 26.66 15.10
CA LEU A 554 -14.84 27.57 13.95
C LEU A 554 -15.58 28.88 14.19
N ASN A 555 -16.72 28.86 14.87
CA ASN A 555 -17.46 30.08 15.24
C ASN A 555 -16.64 30.96 16.18
N GLN A 556 -15.97 30.37 17.17
CA GLN A 556 -15.05 31.10 18.05
C GLN A 556 -13.88 31.69 17.25
N GLN A 557 -13.24 30.90 16.39
CA GLN A 557 -12.11 31.34 15.56
C GLN A 557 -12.47 32.41 14.52
N ASN A 558 -13.76 32.56 14.19
CA ASN A 558 -14.26 33.60 13.30
C ASN A 558 -14.90 34.79 14.05
N ASN A 559 -14.97 34.74 15.39
CA ASN A 559 -15.47 35.84 16.20
C ASN A 559 -14.47 37.02 16.18
N PRO A 560 -14.88 38.22 15.72
CA PRO A 560 -13.95 39.35 15.55
C PRO A 560 -13.28 39.82 16.86
N GLU A 561 -13.99 39.77 17.98
CA GLU A 561 -13.45 40.20 19.28
C GLU A 561 -12.42 39.19 19.80
N TYR A 562 -12.72 37.90 19.68
CA TYR A 562 -11.78 36.83 20.03
C TYR A 562 -10.49 36.93 19.19
N VAL A 563 -10.63 37.08 17.87
CA VAL A 563 -9.47 37.26 16.97
C VAL A 563 -8.68 38.50 17.37
N LYS A 564 -9.33 39.65 17.59
CA LYS A 564 -8.66 40.89 18.02
C LYS A 564 -7.87 40.72 19.32
N ASN A 565 -8.38 39.96 20.29
CA ASN A 565 -7.67 39.67 21.53
C ASN A 565 -6.41 38.83 21.27
N LEU A 566 -6.51 37.80 20.43
CA LEU A 566 -5.34 37.01 20.00
C LEU A 566 -4.32 37.89 19.26
N GLU A 567 -4.76 38.82 18.41
CA GLU A 567 -3.85 39.75 17.72
C GLU A 567 -3.09 40.66 18.69
N GLN A 568 -3.77 41.16 19.73
CA GLN A 568 -3.14 42.02 20.75
C GLN A 568 -2.13 41.24 21.61
N GLU A 569 -2.48 40.02 22.02
CA GLU A 569 -1.60 39.15 22.78
C GLU A 569 -0.37 38.76 21.95
N TRP A 570 -0.59 38.31 20.71
CA TRP A 570 0.47 37.95 19.78
C TRP A 570 1.42 39.12 19.52
N LYS A 571 0.89 40.33 19.30
CA LYS A 571 1.72 41.54 19.10
C LYS A 571 2.66 41.78 20.29
N LYS A 572 2.15 41.71 21.52
CA LYS A 572 2.97 41.88 22.74
C LYS A 572 4.06 40.81 22.85
N ILE A 573 3.73 39.56 22.53
CA ILE A 573 4.71 38.46 22.54
C ILE A 573 5.79 38.71 21.48
N SER A 574 5.36 39.00 20.25
CA SER A 574 6.23 39.22 19.09
C SER A 574 7.18 40.40 19.29
N ASP A 575 6.69 41.53 19.81
CA ASP A 575 7.49 42.74 20.05
C ASP A 575 8.61 42.49 21.09
N ASN A 576 8.37 41.59 22.04
CA ASN A 576 9.32 41.26 23.12
C ASN A 576 10.20 40.04 22.82
N LEU A 577 9.97 39.31 21.72
CA LEU A 577 10.63 38.04 21.42
C LEU A 577 12.13 38.19 21.14
N GLY A 578 12.55 39.39 20.74
CA GLY A 578 13.96 39.73 20.45
C GLY A 578 14.30 39.68 18.96
N THR A 579 15.57 39.41 18.67
CA THR A 579 16.15 39.37 17.32
C THR A 579 16.77 38.00 17.06
N PRO A 580 17.10 37.66 15.80
CA PRO A 580 17.90 36.47 15.53
C PRO A 580 19.14 36.43 16.45
N ASN A 581 19.40 35.27 17.05
CA ASN A 581 20.52 35.00 17.99
C ASN A 581 20.44 35.69 19.37
N ASN A 582 19.38 36.46 19.65
CA ASN A 582 19.16 37.09 20.95
C ASN A 582 17.66 37.06 21.28
N ILE A 583 17.16 35.83 21.46
CA ILE A 583 15.77 35.59 21.86
C ILE A 583 15.63 35.85 23.35
N ASN A 584 14.61 36.63 23.73
CA ASN A 584 14.28 36.84 25.13
C ASN A 584 13.58 35.60 25.70
N GLU A 585 14.20 34.90 26.64
CA GLU A 585 13.70 33.62 27.13
C GLU A 585 12.34 33.73 27.85
N GLN A 586 12.06 34.85 28.54
CA GLN A 586 10.75 35.08 29.16
C GLN A 586 9.65 35.25 28.10
N ALA A 587 9.94 36.02 27.05
CA ALA A 587 9.01 36.16 25.91
C ALA A 587 8.87 34.86 25.12
N PHE A 588 9.94 34.05 25.05
CA PHE A 588 9.93 32.75 24.40
C PHE A 588 9.03 31.74 25.11
N GLU A 589 8.97 31.73 26.45
CA GLU A 589 8.00 30.90 27.19
C GLU A 589 6.55 31.31 26.88
N LEU A 590 6.26 32.61 26.85
CA LEU A 590 4.93 33.11 26.46
C LEU A 590 4.60 32.72 25.01
N TYR A 591 5.56 32.86 24.10
CA TYR A 591 5.47 32.42 22.72
C TYR A 591 5.13 30.93 22.61
N LYS A 592 5.85 30.06 23.32
CA LYS A 592 5.62 28.61 23.27
C LYS A 592 4.19 28.26 23.67
N ASN A 593 3.70 28.85 24.77
CA ASN A 593 2.36 28.58 25.26
C ASN A 593 1.30 29.10 24.28
N PHE A 594 1.46 30.33 23.78
CA PHE A 594 0.53 30.92 22.84
C PHE A 594 0.45 30.12 21.53
N VAL A 595 1.59 29.84 20.90
CA VAL A 595 1.64 29.14 19.61
C VAL A 595 1.10 27.72 19.73
N LYS A 596 1.42 27.03 20.84
CA LYS A 596 0.95 25.67 21.10
C LYS A 596 -0.56 25.56 21.07
N GLU A 597 -1.27 26.53 21.65
CA GLU A 597 -2.74 26.48 21.79
C GLU A 597 -3.47 27.14 20.61
N ASN A 598 -2.86 28.14 19.96
CA ASN A 598 -3.52 28.97 18.95
C ASN A 598 -3.14 28.59 17.52
N TRP A 599 -3.03 27.29 17.23
CA TRP A 599 -2.55 26.76 15.95
C TRP A 599 -3.29 27.33 14.73
N TYR A 600 -4.63 27.46 14.81
CA TYR A 600 -5.46 27.89 13.69
C TYR A 600 -5.23 29.35 13.34
N PHE A 601 -5.13 30.20 14.37
CA PHE A 601 -4.78 31.61 14.25
C PHE A 601 -3.39 31.79 13.62
N ILE A 602 -2.40 31.04 14.11
CA ILE A 602 -1.01 31.09 13.60
C ILE A 602 -0.95 30.68 12.12
N LEU A 603 -1.53 29.53 11.75
CA LEU A 603 -1.48 29.05 10.37
C LEU A 603 -2.23 29.96 9.41
N LYS A 604 -3.39 30.52 9.79
CA LYS A 604 -4.13 31.48 8.94
C LYS A 604 -3.33 32.75 8.67
N ARG A 605 -2.42 33.11 9.58
CA ARG A 605 -1.59 34.31 9.48
C ARG A 605 -0.17 34.04 9.00
N ILE A 606 0.16 32.81 8.60
CA ILE A 606 1.55 32.41 8.32
C ILE A 606 2.26 33.34 7.33
N GLY A 607 1.55 33.92 6.35
CA GLY A 607 2.13 34.88 5.40
C GLY A 607 2.45 36.28 5.95
N LYS A 608 1.95 36.63 7.15
CA LYS A 608 2.29 37.85 7.90
C LYS A 608 3.39 37.62 8.93
N LEU A 609 3.87 36.39 9.05
CA LEU A 609 4.88 36.01 10.01
C LEU A 609 6.24 35.86 9.32
N GLU A 610 7.28 36.13 10.08
CA GLU A 610 8.67 35.89 9.72
C GLU A 610 9.27 34.85 10.66
N LEU A 611 10.31 34.16 10.20
CA LEU A 611 11.06 33.21 10.99
C LEU A 611 12.35 33.85 11.47
N ILE A 612 12.59 33.77 12.78
CA ILE A 612 13.84 34.16 13.41
C ILE A 612 14.59 32.93 13.90
N PHE A 613 15.90 32.92 13.69
CA PHE A 613 16.76 31.81 14.09
C PHE A 613 16.88 31.72 15.61
N LYS A 614 16.71 30.51 16.14
CA LYS A 614 17.00 30.18 17.54
C LYS A 614 18.32 29.42 17.66
N ASN A 615 18.41 28.25 17.04
CA ASN A 615 19.58 27.38 17.10
C ASN A 615 19.55 26.34 15.97
N TRP A 616 20.68 25.72 15.68
CA TRP A 616 20.74 24.53 14.83
C TRP A 616 20.11 23.33 15.55
N TYR A 617 19.39 22.49 14.82
CA TYR A 617 18.75 21.30 15.36
C TYR A 617 19.69 20.10 15.30
N SER A 618 19.82 19.41 16.42
CA SER A 618 20.39 18.09 16.56
C SER A 618 19.50 17.25 17.48
N PHE A 619 19.57 15.93 17.37
CA PHE A 619 18.96 15.07 18.38
C PHE A 619 19.68 15.24 19.73
N PRO A 620 18.95 15.10 20.85
CA PRO A 620 19.57 15.11 22.18
C PRO A 620 20.40 13.84 22.38
N ASP A 621 21.50 13.90 23.15
CA ASP A 621 22.16 12.68 23.62
C ASP A 621 21.18 11.87 24.50
N GLN A 622 21.13 10.55 24.29
CA GLN A 622 20.23 9.62 25.00
C GLN A 622 21.01 8.44 25.61
N GLU A 623 20.42 7.80 26.62
CA GLU A 623 20.95 6.57 27.22
C GLU A 623 19.83 5.52 27.26
N TYR A 624 20.10 4.34 26.70
CA TYR A 624 19.16 3.22 26.69
C TYR A 624 19.89 1.92 26.98
N ASN A 625 19.43 1.18 28.00
CA ASN A 625 20.08 -0.05 28.47
C ASN A 625 21.59 0.12 28.79
N GLY A 626 21.99 1.28 29.32
CA GLY A 626 23.39 1.59 29.65
C GLY A 626 24.27 1.92 28.43
N GLN A 627 23.72 1.92 27.22
CA GLN A 627 24.41 2.37 26.01
C GLN A 627 24.09 3.84 25.75
N LYS A 628 25.13 4.66 25.59
CA LYS A 628 25.01 6.03 25.11
C LYS A 628 24.71 6.04 23.61
N ILE A 629 23.66 6.76 23.23
CA ILE A 629 23.26 6.99 21.84
C ILE A 629 23.36 8.49 21.59
N ALA A 630 24.18 8.86 20.62
CA ALA A 630 24.52 10.26 20.39
C ALA A 630 24.96 10.48 18.95
N HIS A 631 24.97 11.75 18.54
CA HIS A 631 25.60 12.15 17.30
C HIS A 631 27.12 11.91 17.33
N SER A 632 27.71 11.69 16.16
CA SER A 632 29.16 11.61 16.03
C SER A 632 29.82 12.94 16.45
N GLU A 633 31.04 12.87 16.99
CA GLU A 633 31.77 14.09 17.39
C GLU A 633 32.03 15.01 16.20
N ALA A 634 32.32 14.44 15.02
CA ALA A 634 32.45 15.20 13.77
C ALA A 634 31.17 15.97 13.41
N PHE A 635 29.99 15.38 13.64
CA PHE A 635 28.72 16.07 13.41
C PHE A 635 28.46 17.16 14.46
N LYS A 636 28.81 16.92 15.73
CA LYS A 636 28.69 17.93 16.79
C LYS A 636 29.58 19.14 16.52
N GLU A 637 30.83 18.92 16.09
CA GLU A 637 31.75 19.97 15.64
C GLU A 637 31.17 20.74 14.45
N LYS A 638 30.67 20.02 13.42
CA LYS A 638 30.00 20.64 12.26
C LYS A 638 28.84 21.54 12.66
N VAL A 639 28.01 21.11 13.62
CA VAL A 639 26.88 21.92 14.12
C VAL A 639 27.36 23.12 14.94
N ALA A 640 28.41 22.96 15.74
CA ALA A 640 28.99 24.04 16.54
C ALA A 640 29.68 25.12 15.69
N ASP A 641 30.31 24.72 14.58
CA ASP A 641 30.99 25.61 13.64
C ASP A 641 30.03 26.33 12.68
N GLU A 642 28.78 25.86 12.56
CA GLU A 642 27.80 26.44 11.66
C GLU A 642 27.33 27.81 12.16
N SER A 643 27.55 28.84 11.34
CA SER A 643 27.20 30.21 11.69
C SER A 643 25.68 30.36 11.85
N PRO A 644 25.20 31.10 12.88
CA PRO A 644 23.77 31.33 13.03
C PRO A 644 23.15 32.04 11.82
N ILE A 645 21.89 31.73 11.51
CA ILE A 645 21.17 32.42 10.42
C ILE A 645 20.84 33.84 10.88
N SER A 646 21.57 34.83 10.35
CA SER A 646 21.37 36.25 10.66
C SER A 646 20.13 36.84 9.99
N ASP A 647 19.73 36.27 8.85
CA ASP A 647 18.65 36.78 8.03
C ASP A 647 17.30 36.35 8.58
N VAL A 648 16.36 37.30 8.56
CA VAL A 648 14.95 37.01 8.80
C VAL A 648 14.37 36.32 7.56
N ILE A 649 13.68 35.19 7.75
CA ILE A 649 13.09 34.46 6.63
C ILE A 649 11.59 34.78 6.54
N ILE A 650 11.17 35.28 5.38
CA ILE A 650 9.78 35.63 5.10
C ILE A 650 9.19 34.59 4.14
N TYR A 651 7.98 34.13 4.43
CA TYR A 651 7.25 33.27 3.52
C TYR A 651 6.77 34.05 2.29
N ALA A 652 7.00 33.52 1.09
CA ALA A 652 6.68 34.23 -0.15
C ALA A 652 5.16 34.42 -0.38
N ASN A 653 4.31 33.62 0.28
CA ASN A 653 2.86 33.68 0.19
C ASN A 653 2.24 33.04 1.45
N PRO A 654 0.94 33.27 1.75
CA PRO A 654 0.28 32.74 2.94
C PRO A 654 -0.17 31.27 2.81
N TYR A 655 0.05 30.62 1.67
CA TYR A 655 -0.51 29.30 1.37
C TYR A 655 0.41 28.17 1.82
N LEU A 656 -0.19 27.11 2.35
CA LEU A 656 0.48 25.88 2.78
C LEU A 656 0.61 24.90 1.60
N GLU A 657 1.67 24.10 1.55
CA GLU A 657 1.98 23.29 0.36
C GLU A 657 1.46 21.86 0.47
N SER A 658 1.73 21.19 1.60
CA SER A 658 1.28 19.82 1.83
C SER A 658 1.22 19.48 3.31
N ILE A 659 0.42 18.50 3.67
CA ILE A 659 0.38 17.88 5.00
C ILE A 659 0.66 16.38 4.88
N SER A 660 1.35 15.80 5.87
CA SER A 660 1.59 14.36 5.94
C SER A 660 1.54 13.88 7.39
N GLU A 661 1.02 12.68 7.61
CA GLU A 661 1.06 12.02 8.91
C GLU A 661 2.45 11.41 9.13
N GLY A 662 3.07 11.70 10.28
CA GLY A 662 4.38 11.14 10.64
C GLY A 662 4.27 9.75 11.27
N ASP A 663 5.36 8.99 11.23
CA ASP A 663 5.37 7.57 11.63
C ASP A 663 5.06 7.32 13.12
N THR A 664 5.29 8.30 13.99
CA THR A 664 4.88 8.27 15.41
C THR A 664 3.37 8.11 15.59
N SER A 665 2.57 8.57 14.63
CA SER A 665 1.10 8.42 14.61
C SER A 665 0.63 6.97 14.44
N ARG A 666 1.54 6.05 14.10
CA ARG A 666 1.26 4.61 14.07
C ARG A 666 1.35 3.96 15.44
N LEU A 667 1.98 4.62 16.41
CA LEU A 667 2.16 4.09 17.76
C LEU A 667 0.86 4.11 18.59
N SER A 668 -0.08 4.99 18.25
CA SER A 668 -1.36 5.09 18.91
C SER A 668 -2.43 5.63 17.98
N ASP A 669 -3.66 5.15 18.16
CA ASP A 669 -4.87 5.73 17.59
C ASP A 669 -5.35 6.99 18.34
N LYS A 670 -4.80 7.24 19.54
CA LYS A 670 -5.18 8.34 20.43
C LYS A 670 -4.44 9.65 20.17
N PHE A 671 -3.43 9.64 19.30
CA PHE A 671 -2.83 10.87 18.81
C PHE A 671 -2.36 10.74 17.37
N LYS A 672 -2.27 11.87 16.68
CA LYS A 672 -1.74 12.01 15.32
C LYS A 672 -0.76 13.16 15.24
N ASP A 673 0.46 12.87 14.84
CA ASP A 673 1.48 13.87 14.51
C ASP A 673 1.44 14.15 13.01
N LEU A 674 1.05 15.37 12.67
CA LEU A 674 0.95 15.89 11.32
C LEU A 674 2.08 16.87 11.05
N TYR A 675 2.63 16.81 9.85
CA TYR A 675 3.75 17.62 9.41
C TYR A 675 3.34 18.39 8.16
N ILE A 676 3.36 19.72 8.25
CA ILE A 676 2.96 20.64 7.21
C ILE A 676 4.22 21.22 6.58
N LEU A 677 4.37 21.02 5.27
CA LEU A 677 5.43 21.63 4.48
C LEU A 677 5.00 23.02 4.03
N LYS A 678 5.88 23.99 4.23
CA LYS A 678 5.73 25.36 3.75
C LYS A 678 7.08 25.87 3.27
N GLN A 679 7.30 25.92 1.97
CA GLN A 679 8.59 26.19 1.35
C GLN A 679 9.66 25.26 1.95
N ASN A 680 10.72 25.81 2.51
CA ASN A 680 11.75 25.01 3.18
C ASN A 680 11.51 24.89 4.68
N SER A 681 10.28 25.04 5.16
CA SER A 681 9.91 24.90 6.56
C SER A 681 9.02 23.69 6.78
N LEU A 682 9.23 23.01 7.90
CA LEU A 682 8.41 21.92 8.39
C LEU A 682 7.77 22.31 9.72
N ILE A 683 6.45 22.40 9.73
CA ILE A 683 5.63 22.76 10.88
C ILE A 683 4.96 21.48 11.40
N ASN A 684 5.15 21.16 12.67
CA ASN A 684 4.54 19.99 13.29
C ASN A 684 3.28 20.38 14.08
N ILE A 685 2.22 19.61 13.92
CA ILE A 685 0.97 19.70 14.69
C ILE A 685 0.68 18.33 15.26
N ARG A 686 0.30 18.28 16.53
CA ARG A 686 -0.18 17.07 17.19
C ARG A 686 -1.66 17.19 17.52
N ILE A 687 -2.41 16.17 17.18
CA ILE A 687 -3.83 16.02 17.52
C ILE A 687 -3.92 14.92 18.55
N ASP A 688 -4.35 15.23 19.77
CA ASP A 688 -4.63 14.27 20.83
C ASP A 688 -6.15 14.07 20.95
N THR A 689 -6.60 12.82 20.93
CA THR A 689 -8.00 12.38 21.00
C THR A 689 -8.30 11.55 22.25
N TYR A 690 -7.47 11.70 23.30
CA TYR A 690 -7.63 11.00 24.57
C TYR A 690 -8.91 11.39 25.33
N ASP A 691 -9.35 12.64 25.19
CA ASP A 691 -10.52 13.21 25.85
C ASP A 691 -11.68 13.42 24.86
N ASP A 692 -12.91 13.58 25.38
CA ASP A 692 -14.11 13.89 24.58
C ASP A 692 -13.98 15.21 23.78
N LYS A 693 -13.02 16.07 24.17
CA LYS A 693 -12.65 17.28 23.45
C LYS A 693 -11.27 17.08 22.83
N PRO A 694 -11.16 17.05 21.50
CA PRO A 694 -9.86 16.89 20.86
C PRO A 694 -8.96 18.08 21.16
N LYS A 695 -7.68 17.80 21.40
CA LYS A 695 -6.67 18.81 21.67
C LYS A 695 -5.71 18.87 20.51
N VAL A 696 -5.72 19.98 19.78
CA VAL A 696 -4.77 20.24 18.69
C VAL A 696 -3.68 21.16 19.22
N THR A 697 -2.43 20.75 19.10
CA THR A 697 -1.27 21.53 19.54
C THR A 697 -0.29 21.74 18.40
N LEU A 698 0.26 22.95 18.28
CA LEU A 698 1.32 23.26 17.30
C LEU A 698 2.68 23.24 17.99
N ASN A 699 3.68 22.61 17.36
CA ASN A 699 5.04 22.66 17.87
C ASN A 699 5.60 24.08 17.67
N PRO A 700 5.95 24.80 18.76
CA PRO A 700 6.38 26.20 18.65
C PRO A 700 7.72 26.37 17.92
N LEU A 701 8.50 25.30 17.73
CA LEU A 701 9.76 25.35 16.99
C LEU A 701 9.55 24.76 15.58
N ILE A 702 9.80 25.59 14.57
CA ILE A 702 9.69 25.21 13.15
C ILE A 702 11.06 24.77 12.68
N LEU A 703 11.14 23.62 11.99
CA LEU A 703 12.38 23.22 11.33
C LEU A 703 12.48 23.92 9.98
N TYR A 704 13.58 24.64 9.74
CA TYR A 704 13.83 25.33 8.48
C TYR A 704 15.12 24.83 7.84
N PHE A 705 15.08 24.60 6.53
CA PHE A 705 16.19 24.12 5.74
C PHE A 705 16.65 25.27 4.83
N GLN A 706 17.83 25.85 5.09
CA GLN A 706 18.24 27.09 4.42
C GLN A 706 18.42 26.90 2.91
N LYS A 707 19.02 25.78 2.49
CA LYS A 707 19.39 25.52 1.08
C LYS A 707 19.24 24.04 0.70
N PRO A 708 18.05 23.43 0.88
CA PRO A 708 17.86 22.05 0.47
C PRO A 708 18.03 21.96 -1.05
N ARG A 709 18.90 21.08 -1.52
CA ARG A 709 19.08 20.85 -2.97
C ARG A 709 18.00 19.94 -3.55
N ASN A 710 17.31 19.20 -2.69
CA ASN A 710 16.23 18.29 -3.02
C ASN A 710 14.96 18.67 -2.25
N LYS A 711 13.79 18.30 -2.76
CA LYS A 711 12.53 18.47 -2.03
C LYS A 711 12.55 17.63 -0.76
N ILE A 712 12.19 18.24 0.37
CA ILE A 712 12.16 17.60 1.68
C ILE A 712 11.12 16.47 1.68
N SER A 713 11.58 15.25 1.92
CA SER A 713 10.71 14.09 2.09
C SER A 713 10.30 13.99 3.56
N VAL A 714 9.07 14.44 3.85
CA VAL A 714 8.52 14.40 5.21
C VAL A 714 8.54 12.98 5.77
N LYS A 715 8.17 11.98 4.96
CA LYS A 715 8.16 10.56 5.36
C LYS A 715 9.54 10.06 5.80
N VAL A 716 10.59 10.38 5.06
CA VAL A 716 11.96 9.95 5.41
C VAL A 716 12.38 10.60 6.73
N LEU A 717 12.09 11.89 6.89
CA LEU A 717 12.43 12.64 8.10
C LEU A 717 11.68 12.11 9.33
N THR A 718 10.38 11.84 9.21
CA THR A 718 9.58 11.34 10.33
C THR A 718 9.95 9.93 10.75
N GLU A 719 10.36 9.08 9.81
CA GLU A 719 10.85 7.74 10.10
C GLU A 719 12.17 7.82 10.88
N ILE A 720 13.12 8.64 10.42
CA ILE A 720 14.39 8.86 11.12
C ILE A 720 14.14 9.40 12.54
N PHE A 721 13.24 10.38 12.69
CA PHE A 721 12.88 10.93 14.00
C PHE A 721 12.24 9.89 14.90
N HIS A 722 11.35 9.07 14.35
CA HIS A 722 10.70 8.00 15.09
C HIS A 722 11.71 6.97 15.61
N GLN A 723 12.59 6.48 14.73
CA GLN A 723 13.62 5.51 15.09
C GLN A 723 14.65 6.08 16.08
N ALA A 724 15.09 7.33 15.88
CA ALA A 724 16.05 7.98 16.75
C ALA A 724 15.46 8.27 18.14
N LEU A 725 14.29 8.91 18.20
CA LEU A 725 13.75 9.48 19.44
C LEU A 725 12.90 8.49 20.25
N TYR A 726 12.27 7.49 19.62
CA TYR A 726 11.39 6.53 20.30
C TYR A 726 11.98 5.12 20.39
N HIS A 727 12.83 4.75 19.44
CA HIS A 727 13.49 3.44 19.44
C HIS A 727 14.97 3.50 19.84
N TYR A 728 15.48 4.68 20.20
CA TYR A 728 16.85 4.84 20.71
C TYR A 728 17.89 4.27 19.72
N SER A 729 17.65 4.43 18.41
CA SER A 729 18.47 3.79 17.37
C SER A 729 19.70 4.64 17.02
N GLN A 730 20.91 4.15 17.31
CA GLN A 730 22.15 4.77 16.86
C GLN A 730 22.25 4.83 15.33
N GLU A 731 21.71 3.85 14.62
CA GLU A 731 21.65 3.86 13.16
C GLU A 731 20.82 5.03 12.65
N ALA A 732 19.74 5.40 13.33
CA ALA A 732 18.93 6.55 12.94
C ALA A 732 19.65 7.89 13.15
N TYR A 733 20.51 8.01 14.19
CA TYR A 733 21.40 9.17 14.33
C TYR A 733 22.37 9.22 13.14
N ASN A 734 22.99 8.09 12.80
CA ASN A 734 23.91 8.00 11.66
C ASN A 734 23.20 8.32 10.33
N SER A 735 21.95 7.88 10.13
CA SER A 735 21.16 8.21 8.95
C SER A 735 20.74 9.67 8.91
N PHE A 736 20.49 10.31 10.07
CA PHE A 736 20.26 11.75 10.10
C PHE A 736 21.51 12.51 9.61
N GLU A 737 22.69 12.14 10.08
CA GLU A 737 23.95 12.78 9.67
C GLU A 737 24.29 12.51 8.20
N ASN A 738 24.41 11.23 7.85
CA ASN A 738 24.99 10.83 6.57
C ASN A 738 23.95 10.83 5.44
N ASP A 739 22.76 10.31 5.70
CA ASP A 739 21.73 10.22 4.67
C ASP A 739 20.96 11.54 4.54
N PHE A 740 20.40 12.05 5.64
CA PHE A 740 19.51 13.20 5.62
C PHE A 740 20.24 14.52 5.36
N VAL A 741 21.27 14.84 6.16
CA VAL A 741 22.00 16.10 6.01
C VAL A 741 22.87 16.07 4.75
N ASP A 742 23.68 15.03 4.56
CA ASP A 742 24.74 15.02 3.53
C ASP A 742 24.31 14.41 2.20
N LYS A 743 23.84 13.15 2.16
CA LYS A 743 23.53 12.42 0.92
C LYS A 743 22.29 12.97 0.21
N PHE A 744 21.20 13.20 0.94
CA PHE A 744 19.99 13.83 0.43
C PHE A 744 20.14 15.34 0.30
N ARG A 745 21.23 15.92 0.81
CA ARG A 745 21.59 17.33 0.64
C ARG A 745 20.48 18.28 1.10
N TYR A 746 19.80 17.94 2.20
CA TYR A 746 18.85 18.84 2.84
C TYR A 746 19.57 19.92 3.67
N GLY A 747 20.80 19.65 4.10
CA GLY A 747 21.57 20.53 4.97
C GLY A 747 21.13 20.43 6.42
N LEU A 748 21.81 21.16 7.30
CA LEU A 748 21.47 21.22 8.71
C LEU A 748 20.10 21.91 8.89
N PRO A 749 19.15 21.30 9.61
CA PRO A 749 17.91 21.98 9.98
C PRO A 749 18.17 23.03 11.06
N ALA A 750 17.62 24.22 10.88
CA ALA A 750 17.55 25.25 11.91
C ALA A 750 16.22 25.16 12.67
N GLN A 751 16.24 25.34 13.99
CA GLN A 751 15.05 25.62 14.77
C GLN A 751 14.75 27.12 14.69
N MET A 752 13.56 27.42 14.17
CA MET A 752 13.09 28.78 13.96
C MET A 752 11.86 29.07 14.83
N VAL A 753 11.69 30.34 15.14
CA VAL A 753 10.57 30.88 15.92
C VAL A 753 9.80 31.86 15.04
N LEU A 754 8.47 31.88 15.16
CA LEU A 754 7.63 32.83 14.43
C LEU A 754 7.61 34.19 15.10
N LYS A 755 7.68 35.26 14.30
CA LYS A 755 7.54 36.65 14.73
C LYS A 755 6.64 37.40 13.75
N GLU A 756 5.95 38.45 14.20
CA GLU A 756 5.21 39.33 13.30
C GLU A 756 6.18 40.09 12.38
N GLN A 757 5.86 40.19 11.09
CA GLN A 757 6.63 41.00 10.16
C GLN A 757 6.55 42.48 10.56
N ASN A 758 7.69 43.18 10.48
CA ASN A 758 7.70 44.63 10.61
C ASN A 758 7.05 45.26 9.36
N GLU A 759 5.91 45.94 9.53
CA GLU A 759 5.16 46.65 8.45
C GLU A 759 5.98 47.69 7.65
N LYS A 760 7.24 47.94 8.02
CA LYS A 760 8.14 48.89 7.32
C LYS A 760 8.89 48.30 6.12
N ASN A 761 8.80 46.99 5.87
CA ASN A 761 9.55 46.31 4.80
C ASN A 761 8.68 45.78 3.65
N SER A 762 7.39 46.14 3.59
CA SER A 762 6.45 45.75 2.52
C SER A 762 6.13 46.89 1.57
#